data_AF-A0A3B8P9E1-F1
#
_entry.id   AF-A0A3B8P9E1-F1
#
_cell.length_a   1.000
_cell.length_b   1.000
_cell.length_c   1.000
_cell.angle_alpha   90.00
_cell.angle_beta   90.00
_cell.angle_gamma   90.00
#
_symmetry.space_group_name_H-M   'P 1'
#
loop_
_entity.id
_entity.type
_entity.pdbx_description
1 polymer ?
#
loop_
_entity_poly.entity_id
_entity_poly.type
_entity_poly.pdbx_seq_one_letter_code
_entity_poly.pdbx_strand_id
1 'polypeptide(L)'
;AALQPYQAHVDLSAAVHANRLYYLDERFYAELYGKYYEVGHDQGGRRILGPSGNWGPWLFDDGSRLRVRIDGFAWGGQSGRKGAAQVARDQRKFDQMAARVAQCFRAIDDNLPLLRERFDAEVARYQEMLDVQERRDTAALNKAGLDEEKLQKLLVLFSEKIDLKLQEYQRARAEYVNGLEADIAQLSIILDTVDQQLDLQRRRNVVVEQSVDDLLVTRTRARQGLAKSAWGAYFRLLATIDYPLLARMEANVAATGWPELKARMRKMLPIQARLIELSTLLDHSIPLIAEDTVVAMLGDQQQVMRDVKGQRESTTVNLLIIQAHFYKTLALHYELGLSERLQHYRMNLMGPNLMLAAFAHVEVQRGNLLGTARTEVLQSAWEEYSAALIDCIDIKRDGGELVDVSMLEALEQSLQALKRDAGMRLGSSVEPEVLPYTSSKQPREVAYLDNGQIVVGDRVEIDGRPQLEIRNLVTGKVTTHFEWVDGRWAPPKPPAPVGSGQQGEAAQTKAALVAKAVAVLAADKPVQATAEQYLAQHVSHRVLERLVDGHIAELQRLSDSLQDDAGFTARKVREQLAAWPERRRTLLVQLFAQTRFPDAQALRYLHEQNLLKIDYTGKRHPYRDGSFDDYEIRLLKKPGDSRGKLIWVAHFHYPRQDTPATQFTVGHLKTAQQRSYGPAEEVELAKLGQWVHRGPLLYSQVKDIIAFL
;
A
#
# COMPACT_ATOMS: atom_id res chain seq x y z
N ALA A 1 -37.70 -38.16 7.30
CA ALA A 1 -37.67 -39.25 8.30
C ALA A 1 -37.78 -38.71 9.72
N ALA A 2 -36.92 -37.76 10.15
CA ALA A 2 -36.93 -37.23 11.52
C ALA A 2 -38.31 -36.73 12.00
N LEU A 3 -39.02 -35.87 11.27
CA LEU A 3 -40.27 -35.28 11.79
C LEU A 3 -41.49 -36.23 11.81
N GLN A 4 -41.37 -37.47 11.35
CA GLN A 4 -42.49 -38.41 11.25
C GLN A 4 -43.30 -38.58 12.56
N PRO A 5 -42.69 -38.69 13.75
CA PRO A 5 -43.43 -38.86 15.01
C PRO A 5 -44.26 -37.65 15.44
N TYR A 6 -44.04 -36.49 14.82
CA TYR A 6 -44.71 -35.22 15.15
C TYR A 6 -45.79 -34.83 14.15
N GLN A 7 -45.97 -35.64 13.10
CA GLN A 7 -46.93 -35.31 12.06
C GLN A 7 -48.35 -35.30 12.63
N ALA A 8 -49.04 -34.17 12.47
CA ALA A 8 -50.45 -34.05 12.76
C ALA A 8 -51.24 -34.59 11.57
N HIS A 9 -52.16 -35.52 11.84
CA HIS A 9 -53.15 -35.99 10.87
C HIS A 9 -54.43 -35.20 11.05
N VAL A 10 -54.44 -33.97 10.54
CA VAL A 10 -55.54 -33.00 10.69
C VAL A 10 -55.98 -32.50 9.32
N ASP A 11 -57.29 -32.32 9.14
CA ASP A 11 -57.86 -31.64 7.98
C ASP A 11 -57.96 -30.14 8.27
N LEU A 12 -57.26 -29.32 7.48
CA LEU A 12 -57.17 -27.87 7.66
C LEU A 12 -57.98 -27.10 6.62
N SER A 13 -58.87 -27.76 5.87
CA SER A 13 -59.71 -27.14 4.84
C SER A 13 -60.59 -25.99 5.38
N ALA A 14 -60.94 -26.00 6.66
CA ALA A 14 -61.70 -24.95 7.35
C ALA A 14 -60.84 -24.00 8.21
N ALA A 15 -59.51 -24.13 8.19
CA ALA A 15 -58.62 -23.37 9.07
C ALA A 15 -58.40 -21.93 8.59
N VAL A 16 -58.22 -21.00 9.54
CA VAL A 16 -57.83 -19.62 9.24
C VAL A 16 -56.31 -19.56 9.05
N HIS A 17 -55.83 -19.12 7.89
CA HIS A 17 -54.40 -19.04 7.61
C HIS A 17 -53.85 -17.62 7.79
N ALA A 18 -52.95 -17.43 8.74
CA ALA A 18 -52.30 -16.15 9.03
C ALA A 18 -50.89 -16.37 9.60
N ASN A 19 -49.94 -15.47 9.30
CA ASN A 19 -48.55 -15.56 9.77
C ASN A 19 -47.88 -16.92 9.49
N ARG A 20 -48.22 -17.52 8.34
CA ARG A 20 -47.76 -18.84 7.86
C ARG A 20 -48.15 -20.02 8.74
N LEU A 21 -49.16 -19.84 9.60
CA LEU A 21 -49.76 -20.90 10.39
C LEU A 21 -51.23 -21.03 10.02
N TYR A 22 -51.74 -22.25 10.14
CA TYR A 22 -53.15 -22.57 10.11
C TYR A 22 -53.67 -22.56 11.55
N TYR A 23 -54.77 -21.87 11.81
CA TYR A 23 -55.43 -21.85 13.10
C TYR A 23 -56.77 -22.59 12.99
N LEU A 24 -56.95 -23.62 13.80
CA LEU A 24 -58.13 -24.47 13.84
C LEU A 24 -58.30 -25.02 15.27
N ASP A 25 -59.51 -24.95 15.82
CA ASP A 25 -59.86 -25.46 17.16
C ASP A 25 -58.87 -25.04 18.27
N GLU A 26 -58.62 -23.73 18.35
CA GLU A 26 -57.70 -23.11 19.31
C GLU A 26 -56.22 -23.54 19.22
N ARG A 27 -55.86 -24.27 18.16
CA ARG A 27 -54.50 -24.78 17.94
C ARG A 27 -53.90 -24.18 16.68
N PHE A 28 -52.58 -24.07 16.68
CA PHE A 28 -51.82 -23.64 15.51
C PHE A 28 -51.17 -24.84 14.83
N TYR A 29 -51.10 -24.80 13.51
CA TYR A 29 -50.46 -25.81 12.69
C TYR A 29 -49.55 -25.16 11.64
N ALA A 30 -48.42 -25.79 11.34
CA ALA A 30 -47.52 -25.39 10.27
C ALA A 30 -47.44 -26.47 9.20
N GLU A 31 -47.42 -26.06 7.93
CA GLU A 31 -47.11 -26.95 6.83
C GLU A 31 -45.59 -26.96 6.58
N LEU A 32 -45.00 -28.15 6.64
CA LEU A 32 -43.59 -28.37 6.39
C LEU A 32 -43.43 -29.62 5.52
N TYR A 33 -42.73 -29.48 4.39
CA TYR A 33 -42.46 -30.60 3.49
C TYR A 33 -43.73 -31.36 3.04
N GLY A 34 -44.84 -30.63 2.82
CA GLY A 34 -46.14 -31.19 2.41
C GLY A 34 -46.88 -31.98 3.50
N LYS A 35 -46.54 -31.75 4.78
CA LYS A 35 -47.16 -32.37 5.94
C LYS A 35 -47.47 -31.32 7.01
N TYR A 36 -48.47 -31.59 7.84
CA TYR A 36 -48.90 -30.67 8.89
C TYR A 36 -48.36 -31.09 10.26
N TYR A 37 -48.08 -30.08 11.08
CA TYR A 37 -47.47 -30.23 12.40
C TYR A 37 -48.15 -29.26 13.36
N GLU A 38 -48.60 -29.72 14.52
CA GLU A 38 -49.14 -28.85 15.57
C GLU A 38 -48.02 -27.97 16.14
N VAL A 39 -48.33 -26.72 16.47
CA VAL A 39 -47.38 -25.69 16.89
C VAL A 39 -47.83 -25.06 18.20
N GLY A 40 -46.95 -25.07 19.19
CA GLY A 40 -47.11 -24.31 20.43
C GLY A 40 -46.22 -23.07 20.44
N HIS A 41 -46.58 -22.12 21.30
CA HIS A 41 -45.82 -20.90 21.55
C HIS A 41 -45.36 -20.89 23.03
N ASP A 42 -44.09 -20.59 23.26
CA ASP A 42 -43.53 -20.32 24.60
C ASP A 42 -42.68 -19.02 24.58
N GLN A 43 -42.01 -18.68 25.70
CA GLN A 43 -41.16 -17.49 25.80
C GLN A 43 -39.96 -17.48 24.83
N GLY A 44 -39.63 -18.61 24.19
CA GLY A 44 -38.54 -18.73 23.22
C GLY A 44 -38.97 -18.77 21.75
N GLY A 45 -40.28 -18.71 21.45
CA GLY A 45 -40.82 -18.68 20.07
C GLY A 45 -41.79 -19.83 19.72
N ARG A 46 -41.75 -20.31 18.47
CA ARG A 46 -42.66 -21.35 17.92
C ARG A 46 -42.01 -22.73 17.91
N ARG A 47 -42.70 -23.78 18.40
CA ARG A 47 -42.20 -25.17 18.36
C ARG A 47 -43.25 -26.14 17.87
N ILE A 48 -42.81 -27.19 17.18
CA ILE A 48 -43.67 -28.33 16.85
C ILE A 48 -44.05 -29.06 18.16
N LEU A 49 -45.30 -29.45 18.31
CA LEU A 49 -45.79 -30.30 19.41
C LEU A 49 -45.87 -31.76 18.97
N GLY A 50 -45.46 -32.66 19.84
CA GLY A 50 -45.62 -34.10 19.65
C GLY A 50 -47.00 -34.59 20.06
N PRO A 51 -47.36 -35.85 19.73
CA PRO A 51 -48.68 -36.43 19.97
C PRO A 51 -49.11 -36.43 21.44
N SER A 52 -48.14 -36.36 22.37
CA SER A 52 -48.37 -36.32 23.82
C SER A 52 -48.28 -34.91 24.42
N GLY A 53 -48.25 -33.87 23.57
CA GLY A 53 -48.06 -32.47 23.99
C GLY A 53 -46.60 -32.11 24.34
N ASN A 54 -45.65 -33.00 24.07
CA ASN A 54 -44.23 -32.76 24.32
C ASN A 54 -43.61 -31.83 23.28
N TRP A 55 -42.74 -30.93 23.72
CA TRP A 55 -42.05 -29.97 22.85
C TRP A 55 -41.09 -30.66 21.87
N GLY A 56 -41.31 -30.40 20.59
CA GLY A 56 -40.48 -30.83 19.47
C GLY A 56 -39.50 -29.74 18.99
N PRO A 57 -39.01 -29.87 17.75
CA PRO A 57 -38.08 -28.90 17.15
C PRO A 57 -38.65 -27.48 17.04
N TRP A 58 -37.76 -26.49 17.08
CA TRP A 58 -38.14 -25.09 16.86
C TRP A 58 -38.48 -24.82 15.41
N LEU A 59 -39.43 -23.90 15.22
CA LEU A 59 -39.78 -23.32 13.94
C LEU A 59 -39.17 -21.93 13.83
N PHE A 60 -38.61 -21.61 12.68
CA PHE A 60 -38.23 -20.25 12.35
C PHE A 60 -38.69 -19.89 10.95
N ASP A 61 -38.94 -18.60 10.77
CA ASP A 61 -39.23 -18.01 9.47
C ASP A 61 -37.91 -17.47 8.87
N ASP A 62 -37.57 -17.87 7.65
CA ASP A 62 -36.37 -17.41 6.93
C ASP A 62 -36.64 -16.24 5.96
N GLY A 63 -37.84 -15.65 6.00
CA GLY A 63 -38.33 -14.64 5.07
C GLY A 63 -39.12 -15.24 3.90
N SER A 64 -38.87 -16.50 3.53
CA SER A 64 -39.52 -17.17 2.38
C SER A 64 -40.43 -18.35 2.77
N ARG A 65 -40.06 -19.12 3.80
CA ARG A 65 -40.83 -20.27 4.30
C ARG A 65 -40.54 -20.55 5.78
N LEU A 66 -41.47 -21.24 6.44
CA LEU A 66 -41.22 -21.86 7.74
C LEU A 66 -40.23 -23.01 7.58
N ARG A 67 -39.21 -23.06 8.43
CA ARG A 67 -38.24 -24.14 8.49
C ARG A 67 -38.07 -24.68 9.90
N VAL A 68 -37.67 -25.94 9.97
CA VAL A 68 -37.31 -26.61 11.21
C VAL A 68 -35.86 -26.32 11.55
N ARG A 69 -35.62 -25.85 12.78
CA ARG A 69 -34.28 -25.76 13.38
C ARG A 69 -33.94 -27.11 13.99
N ILE A 70 -32.91 -27.77 13.47
CA ILE A 70 -32.46 -29.11 13.93
C ILE A 70 -31.32 -28.99 14.96
N ASP A 71 -30.74 -27.79 15.06
CA ASP A 71 -29.60 -27.49 15.91
C ASP A 71 -29.99 -27.55 17.39
N GLY A 72 -29.43 -28.52 18.13
CA GLY A 72 -29.72 -28.75 19.54
C GLY A 72 -30.83 -29.76 19.86
N PHE A 73 -31.51 -30.34 18.85
CA PHE A 73 -32.53 -31.37 19.07
C PHE A 73 -31.93 -32.78 18.89
N ALA A 74 -31.74 -33.51 20.00
CA ALA A 74 -31.17 -34.86 19.96
C ALA A 74 -32.25 -35.93 19.77
N TRP A 75 -32.20 -36.62 18.64
CA TRP A 75 -32.85 -37.91 18.47
C TRP A 75 -32.10 -38.96 19.29
N GLY A 76 -32.51 -39.20 20.53
CA GLY A 76 -31.93 -40.23 21.40
C GLY A 76 -30.73 -39.74 22.23
N GLY A 77 -30.73 -40.12 23.51
CA GLY A 77 -29.85 -39.62 24.54
C GLY A 77 -28.41 -40.12 24.44
N GLN A 78 -27.52 -39.31 23.84
CA GLN A 78 -26.10 -39.17 24.24
C GLN A 78 -25.40 -38.02 23.48
N SER A 79 -25.86 -37.71 22.26
CA SER A 79 -25.39 -36.58 21.43
C SER A 79 -25.85 -35.21 21.94
N GLY A 80 -26.97 -35.13 22.68
CA GLY A 80 -27.54 -33.89 23.21
C GLY A 80 -26.70 -33.18 24.28
N ARG A 81 -25.87 -33.90 25.06
CA ARG A 81 -25.01 -33.28 26.09
C ARG A 81 -23.87 -32.46 25.49
N LYS A 82 -23.31 -32.89 24.34
CA LYS A 82 -22.23 -32.15 23.65
C LYS A 82 -22.76 -30.87 22.97
N GLY A 83 -23.96 -30.91 22.40
CA GLY A 83 -24.64 -29.74 21.83
C GLY A 83 -25.07 -28.72 22.88
N ALA A 84 -25.70 -29.17 23.98
CA ALA A 84 -26.07 -28.29 25.09
C ALA A 84 -24.86 -27.65 25.78
N ALA A 85 -23.76 -28.40 25.94
CA ALA A 85 -22.51 -27.84 26.47
C ALA A 85 -21.89 -26.79 25.53
N GLN A 86 -22.01 -26.97 24.21
CA GLN A 86 -21.54 -25.98 23.23
C GLN A 86 -22.40 -24.71 23.27
N VAL A 87 -23.72 -24.83 23.29
CA VAL A 87 -24.65 -23.70 23.43
C VAL A 87 -24.39 -22.94 24.73
N ALA A 88 -24.21 -23.62 25.86
CA ALA A 88 -23.88 -22.97 27.13
C ALA A 88 -22.49 -22.31 27.14
N ARG A 89 -21.53 -22.82 26.34
CA ARG A 89 -20.23 -22.15 26.14
C ARG A 89 -20.38 -20.90 25.27
N ASP A 90 -21.08 -21.02 24.15
CA ASP A 90 -21.32 -19.91 23.23
C ASP A 90 -22.12 -18.79 23.93
N GLN A 91 -23.09 -19.14 24.78
CA GLN A 91 -23.83 -18.18 25.60
C GLN A 91 -22.92 -17.43 26.56
N ARG A 92 -22.14 -18.15 27.39
CA ARG A 92 -21.21 -17.52 28.33
C ARG A 92 -20.20 -16.61 27.62
N LYS A 93 -19.73 -17.03 26.44
CA LYS A 93 -18.85 -16.22 25.60
C LYS A 93 -19.55 -14.95 25.14
N PHE A 94 -20.80 -15.04 24.69
CA PHE A 94 -21.61 -13.88 24.29
C PHE A 94 -21.85 -12.90 25.45
N ASP A 95 -22.20 -13.40 26.64
CA ASP A 95 -22.43 -12.57 27.82
C ASP A 95 -21.14 -11.87 28.28
N GLN A 96 -20.00 -12.57 28.23
CA GLN A 96 -18.68 -11.98 28.50
C GLN A 96 -18.32 -10.89 27.50
N MET A 97 -18.63 -11.09 26.22
CA MET A 97 -18.44 -10.09 25.17
C MET A 97 -19.32 -8.85 25.42
N ALA A 98 -20.59 -9.04 25.78
CA ALA A 98 -21.49 -7.92 26.11
C ALA A 98 -20.99 -7.12 27.33
N ALA A 99 -20.55 -7.81 28.39
CA ALA A 99 -19.97 -7.18 29.56
C ALA A 99 -18.68 -6.40 29.21
N ARG A 100 -17.87 -6.94 28.30
CA ARG A 100 -16.65 -6.29 27.80
C ARG A 100 -16.98 -5.02 27.02
N VAL A 101 -17.94 -5.06 26.10
CA VAL A 101 -18.41 -3.87 25.36
C VAL A 101 -18.88 -2.79 26.32
N ALA A 102 -19.71 -3.15 27.31
CA ALA A 102 -20.18 -2.21 28.33
C ALA A 102 -19.04 -1.61 29.17
N GLN A 103 -18.01 -2.41 29.49
CA GLN A 103 -16.82 -1.91 30.19
C GLN A 103 -16.04 -0.89 29.34
N CYS A 104 -15.85 -1.16 28.06
CA CYS A 104 -15.15 -0.25 27.15
C CYS A 104 -15.90 1.08 26.99
N PHE A 105 -17.23 1.06 26.86
CA PHE A 105 -18.00 2.31 26.83
C PHE A 105 -17.90 3.11 28.13
N ARG A 106 -17.96 2.45 29.30
CA ARG A 106 -17.72 3.13 30.58
C ARG A 106 -16.34 3.79 30.63
N ALA A 107 -15.30 3.11 30.17
CA ALA A 107 -13.95 3.69 30.14
C ALA A 107 -13.87 4.94 29.23
N ILE A 108 -14.58 4.96 28.11
CA ILE A 108 -14.68 6.13 27.23
C ILE A 108 -15.46 7.27 27.93
N ASP A 109 -16.60 6.95 28.55
CA ASP A 109 -17.42 7.93 29.26
C ASP A 109 -16.65 8.54 30.46
N ASP A 110 -15.89 7.74 31.19
CA ASP A 110 -15.03 8.17 32.31
C ASP A 110 -13.85 9.05 31.82
N ASN A 111 -13.34 8.82 30.61
CA ASN A 111 -12.27 9.62 30.01
C ASN A 111 -12.77 10.95 29.43
N LEU A 112 -14.05 11.07 29.08
CA LEU A 112 -14.61 12.23 28.40
C LEU A 112 -14.38 13.59 29.11
N PRO A 113 -14.56 13.73 30.44
CA PRO A 113 -14.29 15.00 31.13
C PRO A 113 -12.82 15.41 31.05
N LEU A 114 -11.91 14.44 31.26
CA LEU A 114 -10.47 14.65 31.20
C LEU A 114 -10.02 15.01 29.78
N LEU A 115 -10.64 14.39 28.77
CA LEU A 115 -10.38 14.69 27.38
C LEU A 115 -10.79 16.14 27.02
N ARG A 116 -11.90 16.63 27.55
CA ARG A 116 -12.33 18.03 27.40
C ARG A 116 -11.35 19.00 28.06
N GLU A 117 -10.95 18.73 29.29
CA GLU A 117 -9.95 19.56 30.00
C GLU A 117 -8.64 19.66 29.21
N ARG A 118 -8.16 18.53 28.67
CA ARG A 118 -6.94 18.49 27.84
C ARG A 118 -7.09 19.27 26.53
N PHE A 119 -8.27 19.21 25.90
CA PHE A 119 -8.57 20.02 24.71
C PHE A 119 -8.52 21.52 25.03
N ASP A 120 -9.21 21.94 26.09
CA ASP A 120 -9.26 23.34 26.51
C ASP A 120 -7.84 23.85 26.88
N ALA A 121 -7.04 23.01 27.54
CA ALA A 121 -5.64 23.30 27.83
C ALA A 121 -4.81 23.45 26.55
N GLU A 122 -4.94 22.56 25.58
CA GLU A 122 -4.26 22.68 24.28
C GLU A 122 -4.59 24.01 23.60
N VAL A 123 -5.87 24.38 23.52
CA VAL A 123 -6.34 25.63 22.91
C VAL A 123 -5.79 26.84 23.64
N ALA A 124 -5.85 26.86 24.98
CA ALA A 124 -5.33 27.95 25.79
C ALA A 124 -3.82 28.15 25.59
N ARG A 125 -3.03 27.07 25.58
CA ARG A 125 -1.58 27.15 25.35
C ARG A 125 -1.22 27.63 23.95
N TYR A 126 -2.03 27.26 22.95
CA TYR A 126 -1.86 27.78 21.59
C TYR A 126 -2.10 29.30 21.54
N GLN A 127 -3.15 29.78 22.18
CA GLN A 127 -3.46 31.22 22.27
C GLN A 127 -2.34 31.99 22.99
N GLU A 128 -1.86 31.48 24.13
CA GLU A 128 -0.73 32.09 24.85
C GLU A 128 0.54 32.20 23.97
N MET A 129 0.80 31.21 23.11
CA MET A 129 1.92 31.25 22.17
C MET A 129 1.74 32.33 21.10
N LEU A 130 0.54 32.42 20.51
CA LEU A 130 0.20 33.43 19.49
C LEU A 130 0.31 34.85 20.07
N ASP A 131 -0.17 35.08 21.29
CA ASP A 131 -0.07 36.37 21.99
C ASP A 131 1.39 36.84 22.12
N VAL A 132 2.32 35.92 22.41
CA VAL A 132 3.75 36.26 22.51
C VAL A 132 4.33 36.54 21.12
N GLN A 133 3.92 35.80 20.08
CA GLN A 133 4.33 36.07 18.70
C GLN A 133 3.86 37.46 18.23
N GLU A 134 2.61 37.82 18.49
CA GLU A 134 2.07 39.14 18.13
C GLU A 134 2.82 40.28 18.84
N ARG A 135 3.16 40.10 20.13
CA ARG A 135 3.98 41.07 20.88
C ARG A 135 5.39 41.20 20.31
N ARG A 136 6.01 40.09 19.88
CA ARG A 136 7.31 40.10 19.21
C ARG A 136 7.25 40.87 17.91
N ASP A 137 6.25 40.59 17.07
CA ASP A 137 6.10 41.23 15.77
C ASP A 137 5.81 42.73 15.92
N THR A 138 5.02 43.11 16.93
CA THR A 138 4.80 44.51 17.31
C THR A 138 6.10 45.18 17.76
N ALA A 139 6.91 44.51 18.58
CA ALA A 139 8.21 45.02 19.02
C ALA A 139 9.20 45.18 17.85
N ALA A 140 9.19 44.25 16.88
CA ALA A 140 10.05 44.28 15.69
C ALA A 140 9.78 45.50 14.79
N LEU A 141 8.57 46.07 14.81
CA LEU A 141 8.26 47.34 14.13
C LEU A 141 8.94 48.55 14.79
N ASN A 142 9.54 48.37 15.97
CA ASN A 142 10.28 49.37 16.75
C ASN A 142 9.58 50.75 16.88
N LYS A 143 8.24 50.76 17.02
CA LYS A 143 7.46 51.99 17.16
C LYS A 143 7.83 52.83 18.40
N ALA A 144 8.50 52.21 19.38
CA ALA A 144 8.98 52.86 20.59
C ALA A 144 10.34 53.57 20.43
N GLY A 145 10.99 53.46 19.26
CA GLY A 145 12.28 54.12 18.98
C GLY A 145 13.43 53.60 19.86
N LEU A 146 13.43 52.30 20.17
CA LEU A 146 14.52 51.67 20.90
C LEU A 146 15.80 51.70 20.07
N ASP A 147 16.95 51.85 20.73
CA ASP A 147 18.25 51.61 20.09
C ASP A 147 18.39 50.15 19.65
N GLU A 148 19.20 49.92 18.62
CA GLU A 148 19.34 48.63 17.94
C GLU A 148 19.75 47.50 18.92
N GLU A 149 20.64 47.77 19.87
CA GLU A 149 21.11 46.78 20.83
C GLU A 149 19.98 46.36 21.78
N LYS A 150 19.19 47.30 22.29
CA LYS A 150 18.02 47.01 23.13
C LYS A 150 16.91 46.31 22.36
N LEU A 151 16.68 46.69 21.10
CA LEU A 151 15.71 46.02 20.23
C LEU A 151 16.10 44.56 20.00
N GLN A 152 17.36 44.29 19.63
CA GLN A 152 17.87 42.92 19.46
C GLN A 152 17.70 42.08 20.72
N LYS A 153 18.11 42.61 21.88
CA LYS A 153 17.93 41.93 23.18
C LYS A 153 16.46 41.60 23.45
N LEU A 154 15.55 42.54 23.18
CA LEU A 154 14.10 42.34 23.36
C LEU A 154 13.56 41.26 22.41
N LEU A 155 13.98 41.25 21.14
CA LEU A 155 13.56 40.25 20.15
C LEU A 155 14.09 38.85 20.49
N VAL A 156 15.30 38.74 21.04
CA VAL A 156 15.86 37.48 21.56
C VAL A 156 15.01 36.97 22.73
N LEU A 157 14.72 37.82 23.72
CA LEU A 157 13.87 37.45 24.87
C LEU A 157 12.48 36.98 24.44
N PHE A 158 11.87 37.65 23.45
CA PHE A 158 10.59 37.19 22.89
C PHE A 158 10.74 35.84 22.19
N SER A 159 11.83 35.62 21.45
CA SER A 159 12.05 34.35 20.74
C SER A 159 12.22 33.20 21.74
N GLU A 160 13.00 33.37 22.81
CA GLU A 160 13.13 32.39 23.91
C GLU A 160 11.77 32.10 24.57
N LYS A 161 10.95 33.13 24.77
CA LYS A 161 9.61 32.98 25.35
C LYS A 161 8.66 32.24 24.40
N ILE A 162 8.76 32.47 23.09
CA ILE A 162 7.98 31.74 22.08
C ILE A 162 8.38 30.26 22.11
N ASP A 163 9.68 29.96 22.17
CA ASP A 163 10.17 28.58 22.23
C ASP A 163 9.64 27.84 23.46
N LEU A 164 9.65 28.50 24.63
CA LEU A 164 9.06 27.95 25.85
C LEU A 164 7.55 27.69 25.69
N LYS A 165 6.81 28.65 25.14
CA LYS A 165 5.36 28.52 24.93
C LYS A 165 5.01 27.47 23.90
N LEU A 166 5.82 27.32 22.85
CA LEU A 166 5.69 26.24 21.88
C LEU A 166 5.90 24.88 22.53
N GLN A 167 6.86 24.72 23.46
CA GLN A 167 7.05 23.48 24.21
C GLN A 167 5.85 23.14 25.11
N GLU A 168 5.31 24.13 25.84
CA GLU A 168 4.10 23.97 26.66
C GLU A 168 2.90 23.55 25.80
N TYR A 169 2.72 24.21 24.64
CA TYR A 169 1.69 23.86 23.67
C TYR A 169 1.84 22.43 23.14
N GLN A 170 3.04 22.04 22.71
CA GLN A 170 3.28 20.69 22.20
C GLN A 170 3.04 19.61 23.26
N ARG A 171 3.36 19.90 24.54
CA ARG A 171 3.05 19.00 25.64
C ARG A 171 1.54 18.84 25.85
N ALA A 172 0.79 19.94 25.92
CA ALA A 172 -0.67 19.89 26.06
C ALA A 172 -1.33 19.14 24.88
N ARG A 173 -0.88 19.40 23.66
CA ARG A 173 -1.29 18.67 22.46
C ARG A 173 -1.02 17.16 22.59
N ALA A 174 0.18 16.76 23.03
CA ALA A 174 0.52 15.36 23.19
C ALA A 174 -0.36 14.65 24.24
N GLU A 175 -0.66 15.32 25.36
CA GLU A 175 -1.56 14.80 26.40
C GLU A 175 -2.99 14.60 25.89
N TYR A 176 -3.49 15.54 25.08
CA TYR A 176 -4.79 15.41 24.42
C TYR A 176 -4.81 14.25 23.42
N VAL A 177 -3.79 14.14 22.56
CA VAL A 177 -3.68 13.03 21.59
C VAL A 177 -3.63 11.67 22.30
N ASN A 178 -2.88 11.55 23.40
CA ASN A 178 -2.84 10.30 24.18
C ASN A 178 -4.22 9.94 24.75
N GLY A 179 -5.04 10.94 25.11
CA GLY A 179 -6.43 10.74 25.51
C GLY A 179 -7.30 10.18 24.38
N LEU A 180 -7.15 10.72 23.16
CA LEU A 180 -7.85 10.20 21.98
C LEU A 180 -7.42 8.78 21.62
N GLU A 181 -6.13 8.46 21.73
CA GLU A 181 -5.62 7.11 21.47
C GLU A 181 -6.13 6.09 22.49
N ALA A 182 -6.34 6.49 23.74
CA ALA A 182 -6.99 5.64 24.74
C ALA A 182 -8.43 5.30 24.33
N ASP A 183 -9.20 6.27 23.82
CA ASP A 183 -10.55 6.03 23.29
C ASP A 183 -10.51 5.13 22.05
N ILE A 184 -9.56 5.36 21.12
CA ILE A 184 -9.36 4.52 19.93
C ILE A 184 -9.13 3.07 20.34
N ALA A 185 -8.30 2.81 21.36
CA ALA A 185 -8.05 1.46 21.85
C ALA A 185 -9.34 0.78 22.37
N GLN A 186 -10.19 1.51 23.12
CA GLN A 186 -11.47 0.97 23.58
C GLN A 186 -12.45 0.72 22.42
N LEU A 187 -12.52 1.65 21.48
CA LEU A 187 -13.43 1.56 20.31
C LEU A 187 -13.06 0.41 19.38
N SER A 188 -11.77 0.17 19.15
CA SER A 188 -11.29 -1.01 18.39
C SER A 188 -11.69 -2.32 19.07
N ILE A 189 -11.55 -2.42 20.40
CA ILE A 189 -12.01 -3.60 21.16
C ILE A 189 -13.51 -3.79 21.01
N ILE A 190 -14.31 -2.71 21.08
CA ILE A 190 -15.76 -2.78 20.89
C ILE A 190 -16.09 -3.33 19.50
N LEU A 191 -15.46 -2.82 18.44
CA LEU A 191 -15.72 -3.27 17.07
C LEU A 191 -15.41 -4.75 16.87
N ASP A 192 -14.21 -5.19 17.28
CA ASP A 192 -13.81 -6.59 17.18
C ASP A 192 -14.73 -7.51 17.99
N THR A 193 -15.18 -7.05 19.15
CA THR A 193 -16.07 -7.81 20.03
C THR A 193 -17.48 -7.91 19.44
N VAL A 194 -18.02 -6.80 18.94
CA VAL A 194 -19.35 -6.77 18.32
C VAL A 194 -19.38 -7.58 17.02
N ASP A 195 -18.32 -7.55 16.21
CA ASP A 195 -18.22 -8.38 15.01
C ASP A 195 -18.22 -9.87 15.36
N GLN A 196 -17.53 -10.27 16.43
CA GLN A 196 -17.60 -11.64 16.95
C GLN A 196 -18.99 -12.00 17.52
N GLN A 197 -19.67 -11.06 18.18
CA GLN A 197 -21.05 -11.28 18.67
C GLN A 197 -22.03 -11.48 17.51
N LEU A 198 -21.92 -10.68 16.44
CA LEU A 198 -22.71 -10.82 15.22
C LEU A 198 -22.47 -12.19 14.56
N ASP A 199 -21.22 -12.65 14.50
CA ASP A 199 -20.90 -13.97 13.97
C ASP A 199 -21.45 -15.13 14.82
N LEU A 200 -21.44 -15.00 16.16
CA LEU A 200 -22.07 -15.97 17.05
C LEU A 200 -23.59 -15.99 16.90
N GLN A 201 -24.22 -14.82 16.76
CA GLN A 201 -25.67 -14.73 16.49
C GLN A 201 -26.04 -15.31 15.12
N ARG A 202 -25.21 -15.12 14.08
CA ARG A 202 -25.38 -15.75 12.76
C ARG A 202 -25.35 -17.28 12.83
N ARG A 203 -24.53 -17.84 13.74
CA ARG A 203 -24.46 -19.29 14.01
C ARG A 203 -25.65 -19.79 14.85
N ARG A 204 -26.49 -18.90 15.38
CA ARG A 204 -27.77 -19.17 16.07
C ARG A 204 -27.67 -20.09 17.31
N ASN A 205 -26.53 -20.04 18.01
CA ASN A 205 -26.23 -20.86 19.20
C ASN A 205 -26.42 -20.14 20.55
N VAL A 206 -27.02 -18.94 20.57
CA VAL A 206 -27.16 -18.11 21.78
C VAL A 206 -28.60 -17.62 21.95
N VAL A 207 -29.05 -17.52 23.20
CA VAL A 207 -30.26 -16.81 23.64
C VAL A 207 -29.91 -15.33 23.69
N VAL A 208 -30.77 -14.51 23.09
CA VAL A 208 -30.44 -13.14 22.74
C VAL A 208 -31.31 -12.17 23.54
N GLU A 209 -30.70 -11.39 24.44
CA GLU A 209 -31.33 -10.20 25.03
C GLU A 209 -31.14 -8.95 24.15
N GLN A 210 -30.03 -8.85 23.41
CA GLN A 210 -29.69 -7.73 22.50
C GLN A 210 -29.92 -8.11 21.05
N SER A 211 -30.84 -7.44 20.36
CA SER A 211 -31.16 -7.74 18.96
C SER A 211 -29.96 -7.53 18.04
N VAL A 212 -29.99 -8.14 16.85
CA VAL A 212 -29.01 -7.87 15.78
C VAL A 212 -28.95 -6.36 15.48
N ASP A 213 -30.11 -5.69 15.50
CA ASP A 213 -30.21 -4.25 15.25
C ASP A 213 -29.48 -3.45 16.34
N ASP A 214 -29.58 -3.83 17.62
CA ASP A 214 -28.85 -3.19 18.71
C ASP A 214 -27.33 -3.33 18.54
N LEU A 215 -26.86 -4.51 18.11
CA LEU A 215 -25.46 -4.74 17.81
C LEU A 215 -25.00 -3.92 16.60
N LEU A 216 -25.81 -3.78 15.55
CA LEU A 216 -25.51 -2.95 14.38
C LEU A 216 -25.47 -1.46 14.74
N VAL A 217 -26.36 -0.98 15.61
CA VAL A 217 -26.32 0.38 16.14
C VAL A 217 -25.04 0.59 16.95
N THR A 218 -24.69 -0.36 17.82
CA THR A 218 -23.45 -0.32 18.62
C THR A 218 -22.22 -0.29 17.72
N ARG A 219 -22.17 -1.15 16.71
CA ARG A 219 -21.10 -1.19 15.70
C ARG A 219 -20.96 0.15 14.97
N THR A 220 -22.09 0.73 14.55
CA THR A 220 -22.11 2.01 13.84
C THR A 220 -21.59 3.14 14.73
N ARG A 221 -22.06 3.22 15.98
CA ARG A 221 -21.58 4.19 16.97
C ARG A 221 -20.08 4.04 17.22
N ALA A 222 -19.59 2.81 17.37
CA ALA A 222 -18.17 2.54 17.59
C ALA A 222 -17.32 2.96 16.38
N ARG A 223 -17.77 2.69 15.14
CA ARG A 223 -17.09 3.16 13.91
C ARG A 223 -16.99 4.68 13.85
N GLN A 224 -18.09 5.37 14.12
CA GLN A 224 -18.14 6.83 14.11
C GLN A 224 -17.21 7.43 15.17
N GLY A 225 -17.26 6.90 16.39
CA GLY A 225 -16.34 7.30 17.46
C GLY A 225 -14.89 7.06 17.08
N LEU A 226 -14.60 5.92 16.45
CA LEU A 226 -13.24 5.55 16.04
C LEU A 226 -12.68 6.52 15.00
N ALA A 227 -13.45 6.80 13.95
CA ALA A 227 -13.05 7.74 12.91
C ALA A 227 -12.87 9.16 13.47
N LYS A 228 -13.76 9.59 14.38
CA LYS A 228 -13.69 10.89 15.05
C LYS A 228 -12.40 11.03 15.88
N SER A 229 -12.13 10.08 16.78
CA SER A 229 -10.96 10.13 17.65
C SER A 229 -9.67 10.01 16.85
N ALA A 230 -9.65 9.14 15.84
CA ALA A 230 -8.50 8.99 14.95
C ALA A 230 -8.23 10.25 14.13
N TRP A 231 -9.25 10.90 13.59
CA TRP A 231 -9.09 12.17 12.87
C TRP A 231 -8.54 13.26 13.78
N GLY A 232 -9.10 13.40 14.98
CA GLY A 232 -8.66 14.39 15.97
C GLY A 232 -7.18 14.22 16.36
N ALA A 233 -6.73 12.97 16.52
CA ALA A 233 -5.34 12.63 16.81
C ALA A 233 -4.43 12.85 15.60
N TYR A 234 -4.85 12.35 14.43
CA TYR A 234 -4.10 12.41 13.18
C TYR A 234 -3.73 13.84 12.80
N PHE A 235 -4.72 14.73 12.74
CA PHE A 235 -4.51 16.12 12.33
C PHE A 235 -3.50 16.85 13.23
N ARG A 236 -3.55 16.59 14.54
CA ARG A 236 -2.64 17.20 15.52
C ARG A 236 -1.22 16.67 15.43
N LEU A 237 -1.05 15.36 15.27
CA LEU A 237 0.26 14.77 15.08
C LEU A 237 0.88 15.24 13.77
N LEU A 238 0.07 15.40 12.71
CA LEU A 238 0.52 15.89 11.41
C LEU A 238 1.07 17.32 11.54
N ALA A 239 0.35 18.16 12.27
CA ALA A 239 0.77 19.53 12.58
C ALA A 239 1.96 19.62 13.57
N THR A 240 2.49 18.50 14.05
CA THR A 240 3.66 18.49 14.95
C THR A 240 4.98 18.28 14.18
N ILE A 241 4.92 17.69 12.98
CA ILE A 241 6.11 17.47 12.16
C ILE A 241 6.25 18.62 11.14
N ASP A 242 7.31 19.42 11.25
CA ASP A 242 7.66 20.44 10.25
C ASP A 242 8.41 19.82 9.07
N TYR A 243 7.62 19.17 8.24
CA TYR A 243 8.00 18.57 6.99
C TYR A 243 8.73 19.52 6.01
N PRO A 244 8.22 20.74 5.72
CA PRO A 244 8.95 21.71 4.91
C PRO A 244 10.33 22.10 5.47
N LEU A 245 10.49 22.19 6.79
CA LEU A 245 11.79 22.44 7.39
C LEU A 245 12.76 21.28 7.18
N LEU A 246 12.33 20.03 7.41
CA LEU A 246 13.17 18.85 7.17
C LEU A 246 13.64 18.78 5.71
N ALA A 247 12.73 19.02 4.76
CA ALA A 247 13.08 19.06 3.33
C ALA A 247 14.09 20.17 2.99
N ARG A 248 13.94 21.37 3.59
CA ARG A 248 14.90 22.47 3.42
C ARG A 248 16.27 22.16 4.03
N MET A 249 16.28 21.53 5.20
CA MET A 249 17.53 21.12 5.85
C MET A 249 18.27 20.07 5.04
N GLU A 250 17.55 19.09 4.49
CA GLU A 250 18.14 18.08 3.62
C GLU A 250 18.71 18.67 2.32
N ALA A 251 17.95 19.57 1.66
CA ALA A 251 18.42 20.26 0.47
C ALA A 251 19.69 21.11 0.73
N ASN A 252 19.81 21.67 1.94
CA ASN A 252 20.94 22.51 2.36
C ASN A 252 21.84 21.80 3.38
N VAL A 253 21.95 20.46 3.32
CA VAL A 253 22.66 19.69 4.35
C VAL A 253 24.13 20.06 4.49
N ALA A 254 24.74 20.61 3.43
CA ALA A 254 26.09 21.16 3.47
C ALA A 254 26.23 22.33 4.47
N ALA A 255 25.17 23.11 4.68
CA ALA A 255 25.14 24.21 5.64
C ALA A 255 24.60 23.77 7.01
N THR A 256 23.58 22.90 7.06
CA THR A 256 22.95 22.49 8.33
C THR A 256 23.69 21.36 9.05
N GLY A 257 24.44 20.55 8.32
CA GLY A 257 25.14 19.36 8.84
C GLY A 257 24.24 18.13 8.99
N TRP A 258 24.81 16.95 8.70
CA TRP A 258 24.13 15.66 8.88
C TRP A 258 23.69 15.35 10.32
N PRO A 259 24.49 15.64 11.38
CA PRO A 259 24.10 15.32 12.75
C PRO A 259 22.79 15.99 13.17
N GLU A 260 22.61 17.28 12.84
CA GLU A 260 21.41 18.04 13.19
C GLU A 260 20.17 17.53 12.43
N LEU A 261 20.30 17.24 11.14
CA LEU A 261 19.22 16.64 10.35
C LEU A 261 18.80 15.27 10.91
N LYS A 262 19.77 14.39 11.19
CA LYS A 262 19.52 13.06 11.76
C LYS A 262 18.89 13.15 13.15
N ALA A 263 19.35 14.07 14.00
CA ALA A 263 18.76 14.28 15.33
C ALA A 263 17.28 14.67 15.25
N ARG A 264 16.93 15.59 14.33
CA ARG A 264 15.53 15.97 14.12
C ARG A 264 14.69 14.84 13.56
N MET A 265 15.14 14.14 12.51
CA MET A 265 14.42 12.99 11.95
C MET A 265 14.18 11.91 13.01
N ARG A 266 15.19 11.59 13.84
CA ARG A 266 15.05 10.61 14.93
C ARG A 266 14.01 11.02 15.96
N LYS A 267 13.91 12.31 16.29
CA LYS A 267 12.86 12.83 17.18
C LYS A 267 11.45 12.71 16.56
N MET A 268 11.33 12.81 15.24
CA MET A 268 10.04 12.73 14.55
C MET A 268 9.56 11.29 14.30
N LEU A 269 10.45 10.30 14.25
CA LEU A 269 10.09 8.90 13.95
C LEU A 269 8.94 8.32 14.82
N PRO A 270 8.90 8.50 16.15
CA PRO A 270 7.79 7.99 16.95
C PRO A 270 6.45 8.65 16.62
N ILE A 271 6.47 9.93 16.25
CA ILE A 271 5.27 10.67 15.80
C ILE A 271 4.83 10.17 14.43
N GLN A 272 5.79 9.91 13.53
CA GLN A 272 5.54 9.35 12.21
C GLN A 272 4.85 7.99 12.26
N ALA A 273 5.32 7.10 13.15
CA ALA A 273 4.73 5.77 13.31
C ALA A 273 3.25 5.85 13.74
N ARG A 274 2.95 6.68 14.76
CA ARG A 274 1.58 6.94 15.21
C ARG A 274 0.69 7.53 14.11
N LEU A 275 1.23 8.44 13.30
CA LEU A 275 0.51 9.01 12.15
C LEU A 275 0.11 7.94 11.13
N ILE A 276 1.01 7.01 10.82
CA ILE A 276 0.74 5.91 9.89
C ILE A 276 -0.35 4.98 10.43
N GLU A 277 -0.32 4.64 11.71
CA GLU A 277 -1.35 3.83 12.37
C GLU A 277 -2.73 4.50 12.30
N LEU A 278 -2.80 5.78 12.68
CA LEU A 278 -4.04 6.57 12.63
C LEU A 278 -4.55 6.72 11.20
N SER A 279 -3.66 6.98 10.23
CA SER A 279 -4.03 7.09 8.82
C SER A 279 -4.55 5.76 8.26
N THR A 280 -3.93 4.64 8.62
CA THR A 280 -4.40 3.29 8.24
C THR A 280 -5.79 3.03 8.80
N LEU A 281 -6.03 3.43 10.03
CA LEU A 281 -7.33 3.26 10.69
C LEU A 281 -8.41 4.15 10.04
N LEU A 282 -8.07 5.38 9.66
CA LEU A 282 -8.94 6.26 8.88
C LEU A 282 -9.24 5.67 7.49
N ASP A 283 -8.26 5.06 6.82
CA ASP A 283 -8.44 4.42 5.52
C ASP A 283 -9.49 3.32 5.54
N HIS A 284 -9.56 2.56 6.63
CA HIS A 284 -10.57 1.53 6.83
C HIS A 284 -11.91 2.08 7.31
N SER A 285 -11.90 3.14 8.11
CA SER A 285 -13.11 3.62 8.81
C SER A 285 -13.95 4.58 7.97
N ILE A 286 -13.32 5.50 7.25
CA ILE A 286 -14.01 6.53 6.45
C ILE A 286 -14.96 5.93 5.41
N PRO A 287 -14.59 4.90 4.62
CA PRO A 287 -15.48 4.33 3.60
C PRO A 287 -16.73 3.67 4.17
N LEU A 288 -16.75 3.38 5.48
CA LEU A 288 -17.84 2.68 6.16
C LEU A 288 -18.82 3.64 6.86
N ILE A 289 -18.63 4.95 6.72
CA ILE A 289 -19.41 5.99 7.40
C ILE A 289 -20.02 6.92 6.35
N ALA A 290 -21.29 7.29 6.54
CA ALA A 290 -21.97 8.21 5.64
C ALA A 290 -21.29 9.59 5.63
N GLU A 291 -21.13 10.19 4.44
CA GLU A 291 -20.36 11.43 4.25
C GLU A 291 -20.92 12.64 5.04
N ASP A 292 -22.21 12.65 5.34
CA ASP A 292 -22.92 13.68 6.11
C ASP A 292 -22.86 13.47 7.63
N THR A 293 -22.21 12.39 8.09
CA THR A 293 -22.02 12.13 9.52
C THR A 293 -21.17 13.22 10.15
N VAL A 294 -21.69 13.89 11.20
CA VAL A 294 -20.96 14.89 11.98
C VAL A 294 -19.84 14.21 12.78
N VAL A 295 -18.60 14.65 12.58
CA VAL A 295 -17.42 14.15 13.30
C VAL A 295 -16.99 15.10 14.42
N ALA A 296 -17.11 16.40 14.24
CA ALA A 296 -16.66 17.38 15.23
C ALA A 296 -17.53 18.63 15.21
N MET A 297 -17.56 19.33 16.35
CA MET A 297 -18.10 20.67 16.48
C MET A 297 -16.92 21.63 16.65
N LEU A 298 -16.83 22.65 15.81
CA LEU A 298 -15.82 23.71 15.86
C LEU A 298 -16.56 25.04 16.10
N GLY A 299 -16.78 25.38 17.37
CA GLY A 299 -17.71 26.45 17.74
C GLY A 299 -19.13 26.13 17.27
N ASP A 300 -19.73 27.04 16.50
CA ASP A 300 -21.06 26.87 15.90
C ASP A 300 -21.04 26.06 14.58
N GLN A 301 -19.85 25.73 14.04
CA GLN A 301 -19.73 24.98 12.79
C GLN A 301 -19.63 23.47 13.02
N GLN A 302 -20.32 22.71 12.19
CA GLN A 302 -20.22 21.25 12.13
C GLN A 302 -19.18 20.84 11.10
N GLN A 303 -18.26 19.97 11.48
CA GLN A 303 -17.41 19.26 10.55
C GLN A 303 -18.04 17.89 10.28
N VAL A 304 -18.26 17.55 9.01
CA VAL A 304 -18.80 16.25 8.58
C VAL A 304 -17.71 15.36 7.98
N MET A 305 -18.01 14.07 7.82
CA MET A 305 -17.06 13.09 7.29
C MET A 305 -16.56 13.43 5.88
N ARG A 306 -17.39 14.08 5.06
CA ARG A 306 -16.96 14.64 3.76
C ARG A 306 -15.79 15.61 3.89
N ASP A 307 -15.83 16.48 4.90
CA ASP A 307 -14.78 17.48 5.12
C ASP A 307 -13.48 16.80 5.57
N VAL A 308 -13.58 15.78 6.42
CA VAL A 308 -12.43 14.95 6.82
C VAL A 308 -11.78 14.33 5.59
N LYS A 309 -12.57 13.69 4.73
CA LYS A 309 -12.10 13.12 3.45
C LYS A 309 -11.50 14.19 2.52
N GLY A 310 -12.02 15.42 2.57
CA GLY A 310 -11.48 16.59 1.85
C GLY A 310 -10.14 17.08 2.37
N GLN A 311 -9.92 17.03 3.69
CA GLN A 311 -8.73 17.55 4.37
C GLN A 311 -7.57 16.53 4.44
N ARG A 312 -7.81 15.26 4.10
CA ARG A 312 -6.77 14.23 4.04
C ARG A 312 -5.96 14.34 2.75
N GLU A 313 -5.00 15.26 2.73
CA GLU A 313 -4.11 15.48 1.58
C GLU A 313 -2.99 14.43 1.48
N SER A 314 -2.51 13.91 2.60
CA SER A 314 -1.48 12.87 2.66
C SER A 314 -2.09 11.49 2.80
N THR A 315 -1.75 10.58 1.90
CA THR A 315 -2.17 9.19 1.99
C THR A 315 -1.30 8.39 2.95
N THR A 316 -1.79 7.25 3.43
CA THR A 316 -1.00 6.30 4.24
C THR A 316 0.25 5.83 3.48
N VAL A 317 0.13 5.59 2.17
CA VAL A 317 1.27 5.26 1.29
C VAL A 317 2.31 6.40 1.30
N ASN A 318 1.86 7.66 1.21
CA ASN A 318 2.77 8.82 1.33
C ASN A 318 3.51 8.83 2.67
N LEU A 319 2.78 8.66 3.79
CA LEU A 319 3.37 8.67 5.13
C LEU A 319 4.41 7.54 5.33
N LEU A 320 4.17 6.37 4.74
CA LEU A 320 5.13 5.25 4.72
C LEU A 320 6.38 5.56 3.90
N ILE A 321 6.23 6.21 2.74
CA ILE A 321 7.38 6.63 1.91
C ILE A 321 8.25 7.64 2.65
N ILE A 322 7.63 8.61 3.34
CA ILE A 322 8.33 9.58 4.18
C ILE A 322 9.09 8.87 5.31
N GLN A 323 8.47 7.89 5.96
CA GLN A 323 9.12 7.12 7.02
C GLN A 323 10.32 6.32 6.49
N ALA A 324 10.16 5.67 5.33
CA ALA A 324 11.27 4.99 4.66
C ALA A 324 12.42 5.96 4.37
N HIS A 325 12.13 7.19 3.93
CA HIS A 325 13.14 8.21 3.68
C HIS A 325 13.89 8.64 4.96
N PHE A 326 13.19 8.75 6.09
CA PHE A 326 13.84 8.99 7.38
C PHE A 326 14.78 7.85 7.76
N TYR A 327 14.33 6.59 7.63
CA TYR A 327 15.17 5.43 7.92
C TYR A 327 16.38 5.32 7.00
N LYS A 328 16.23 5.57 5.68
CA LYS A 328 17.37 5.68 4.74
C LYS A 328 18.41 6.67 5.25
N THR A 329 17.98 7.87 5.62
CA THR A 329 18.90 8.93 6.07
C THR A 329 19.58 8.56 7.38
N LEU A 330 18.86 7.90 8.29
CA LEU A 330 19.39 7.46 9.56
C LEU A 330 20.34 6.24 9.44
N ALA A 331 20.08 5.37 8.47
CA ALA A 331 20.85 4.14 8.21
C ALA A 331 22.27 4.38 7.71
N LEU A 332 22.60 5.56 7.19
CA LEU A 332 23.91 5.86 6.65
C LEU A 332 24.74 6.72 7.62
N HIS A 333 25.98 6.30 7.89
CA HIS A 333 26.93 7.00 8.77
C HIS A 333 27.71 8.09 8.03
N TYR A 334 27.03 9.19 7.69
CA TYR A 334 27.62 10.33 6.99
C TYR A 334 28.77 11.02 7.75
N GLU A 335 28.83 10.85 9.07
CA GLU A 335 29.91 11.33 9.93
C GLU A 335 31.28 10.72 9.61
N LEU A 336 31.33 9.57 8.92
CA LEU A 336 32.57 8.93 8.48
C LEU A 336 33.13 9.53 7.17
N GLY A 337 32.47 10.55 6.61
CA GLY A 337 32.81 11.17 5.34
C GLY A 337 32.14 10.48 4.14
N LEU A 338 31.94 11.25 3.06
CA LEU A 338 31.30 10.78 1.83
C LEU A 338 32.29 9.99 0.96
N SER A 339 32.60 8.76 1.38
CA SER A 339 33.33 7.82 0.52
C SER A 339 32.53 7.45 -0.74
N GLU A 340 33.22 7.02 -1.80
CA GLU A 340 32.60 6.51 -3.05
C GLU A 340 31.54 5.44 -2.72
N ARG A 341 31.84 4.56 -1.75
CA ARG A 341 30.95 3.51 -1.26
C ARG A 341 29.71 4.04 -0.56
N LEU A 342 29.85 5.04 0.32
CA LEU A 342 28.71 5.65 1.00
C LEU A 342 27.81 6.41 0.03
N GLN A 343 28.40 7.07 -0.97
CA GLN A 343 27.65 7.72 -2.04
C GLN A 343 26.86 6.71 -2.88
N HIS A 344 27.47 5.55 -3.18
CA HIS A 344 26.80 4.45 -3.85
C HIS A 344 25.60 3.92 -3.04
N TYR A 345 25.77 3.67 -1.73
CA TYR A 345 24.66 3.26 -0.86
C TYR A 345 23.54 4.29 -0.82
N ARG A 346 23.87 5.59 -0.73
CA ARG A 346 22.89 6.68 -0.76
C ARG A 346 22.09 6.73 -2.06
N MET A 347 22.73 6.42 -3.20
CA MET A 347 22.07 6.41 -4.51
C MET A 347 21.21 5.17 -4.75
N ASN A 348 21.60 4.02 -4.20
CA ASN A 348 20.84 2.79 -4.33
C ASN A 348 19.65 2.74 -3.35
N LEU A 349 19.86 3.10 -2.08
CA LEU A 349 18.79 3.18 -1.10
C LEU A 349 17.78 4.26 -1.51
N MET A 350 16.56 3.87 -1.87
CA MET A 350 15.54 4.75 -2.44
C MET A 350 16.06 5.61 -3.60
N GLY A 351 16.61 4.95 -4.62
CA GLY A 351 17.06 5.61 -5.85
C GLY A 351 15.92 6.23 -6.68
N PRO A 352 16.24 6.96 -7.76
CA PRO A 352 15.26 7.70 -8.57
C PRO A 352 14.10 6.82 -9.07
N ASN A 353 14.41 5.58 -9.46
CA ASN A 353 13.40 4.67 -9.98
C ASN A 353 12.37 4.26 -8.95
N LEU A 354 12.85 3.91 -7.75
CA LEU A 354 11.98 3.63 -6.62
C LEU A 354 11.13 4.84 -6.26
N MET A 355 11.71 6.04 -6.27
CA MET A 355 10.97 7.26 -5.95
C MET A 355 9.86 7.54 -6.97
N LEU A 356 10.14 7.41 -8.27
CA LEU A 356 9.11 7.57 -9.31
C LEU A 356 7.97 6.57 -9.15
N ALA A 357 8.28 5.29 -8.90
CA ALA A 357 7.26 4.26 -8.69
C ALA A 357 6.47 4.49 -7.39
N ALA A 358 7.13 4.98 -6.34
CA ALA A 358 6.49 5.35 -5.08
C ALA A 358 5.55 6.57 -5.24
N PHE A 359 5.94 7.57 -6.03
CA PHE A 359 5.06 8.69 -6.37
C PHE A 359 3.84 8.21 -7.17
N ALA A 360 4.05 7.37 -8.18
CA ALA A 360 2.95 6.78 -8.95
C ALA A 360 2.02 5.94 -8.06
N HIS A 361 2.55 5.20 -7.09
CA HIS A 361 1.77 4.42 -6.14
C HIS A 361 0.83 5.31 -5.29
N VAL A 362 1.29 6.47 -4.83
CA VAL A 362 0.43 7.43 -4.12
C VAL A 362 -0.72 7.91 -5.01
N GLU A 363 -0.46 8.11 -6.29
CA GLU A 363 -1.47 8.53 -7.26
C GLU A 363 -2.52 7.44 -7.53
N VAL A 364 -2.32 6.18 -7.15
CA VAL A 364 -3.40 5.17 -7.22
C VAL A 364 -4.56 5.49 -6.27
N GLN A 365 -4.27 6.13 -5.14
CA GLN A 365 -5.27 6.50 -4.13
C GLN A 365 -5.84 7.90 -4.34
N ARG A 366 -5.22 8.73 -5.20
CA ARG A 366 -5.58 10.15 -5.41
C ARG A 366 -5.88 10.51 -6.85
N GLY A 367 -5.09 10.00 -7.79
CA GLY A 367 -5.35 10.10 -9.21
C GLY A 367 -6.51 9.19 -9.58
N ASN A 368 -7.41 9.65 -10.44
CA ASN A 368 -8.52 8.86 -10.97
C ASN A 368 -8.01 7.77 -11.94
N LEU A 369 -7.00 6.99 -11.53
CA LEU A 369 -6.41 5.89 -12.27
C LEU A 369 -7.36 4.70 -12.22
N LEU A 370 -7.88 4.31 -13.38
CA LEU A 370 -8.83 3.21 -13.50
C LEU A 370 -8.28 2.12 -14.42
N GLY A 371 -8.83 0.91 -14.29
CA GLY A 371 -8.54 -0.21 -15.17
C GLY A 371 -7.06 -0.58 -15.19
N THR A 372 -6.53 -0.78 -16.39
CA THR A 372 -5.20 -1.34 -16.64
C THR A 372 -4.07 -0.43 -16.16
N ALA A 373 -4.22 0.88 -16.29
CA ALA A 373 -3.21 1.84 -15.85
C ALA A 373 -2.97 1.76 -14.33
N ARG A 374 -4.05 1.58 -13.54
CA ARG A 374 -3.94 1.35 -12.09
C ARG A 374 -3.14 0.07 -11.80
N THR A 375 -3.45 -1.02 -12.50
CA THR A 375 -2.76 -2.31 -12.33
C THR A 375 -1.27 -2.20 -12.66
N GLU A 376 -0.93 -1.55 -13.77
CA GLU A 376 0.47 -1.40 -14.21
C GLU A 376 1.28 -0.54 -13.23
N VAL A 377 0.72 0.56 -12.72
CA VAL A 377 1.37 1.40 -11.70
C VAL A 377 1.65 0.61 -10.43
N LEU A 378 0.66 -0.12 -9.91
CA LEU A 378 0.83 -0.91 -8.69
C LEU A 378 1.86 -2.03 -8.86
N GLN A 379 1.89 -2.66 -10.04
CA GLN A 379 2.86 -3.70 -10.35
C GLN A 379 4.28 -3.13 -10.42
N SER A 380 4.46 -2.00 -11.12
CA SER A 380 5.74 -1.30 -11.17
C SER A 380 6.21 -0.88 -9.77
N ALA A 381 5.30 -0.40 -8.92
CA ALA A 381 5.63 -0.08 -7.53
C ALA A 381 6.08 -1.31 -6.74
N TRP A 382 5.34 -2.42 -6.84
CA TRP A 382 5.68 -3.68 -6.17
C TRP A 382 7.06 -4.22 -6.58
N GLU A 383 7.39 -4.16 -7.87
CA GLU A 383 8.68 -4.59 -8.41
C GLU A 383 9.83 -3.71 -7.90
N GLU A 384 9.65 -2.39 -7.91
CA GLU A 384 10.67 -1.46 -7.40
C GLU A 384 10.87 -1.59 -5.89
N TYR A 385 9.81 -1.79 -5.10
CA TYR A 385 9.96 -2.11 -3.67
C TYR A 385 10.70 -3.44 -3.48
N SER A 386 10.46 -4.44 -4.33
CA SER A 386 11.18 -5.72 -4.28
C SER A 386 12.67 -5.55 -4.59
N ALA A 387 13.00 -4.75 -5.60
CA ALA A 387 14.39 -4.43 -5.93
C ALA A 387 15.09 -3.69 -4.77
N ALA A 388 14.42 -2.69 -4.18
CA ALA A 388 14.96 -1.94 -3.05
C ALA A 388 15.19 -2.81 -1.80
N LEU A 389 14.36 -3.84 -1.56
CA LEU A 389 14.60 -4.80 -0.48
C LEU A 389 15.86 -5.63 -0.70
N ILE A 390 16.18 -5.98 -1.94
CA ILE A 390 17.44 -6.65 -2.28
C ILE A 390 18.61 -5.69 -2.04
N ASP A 391 18.51 -4.43 -2.48
CA ASP A 391 19.53 -3.41 -2.19
C ASP A 391 19.79 -3.28 -0.68
N CYS A 392 18.75 -3.30 0.16
CA CYS A 392 18.91 -3.32 1.62
C CYS A 392 19.67 -4.56 2.12
N ILE A 393 19.36 -5.77 1.61
CA ILE A 393 20.02 -7.01 2.00
C ILE A 393 21.52 -6.96 1.66
N ASP A 394 21.87 -6.52 0.45
CA ASP A 394 23.26 -6.44 0.02
C ASP A 394 24.03 -5.36 0.78
N ILE A 395 23.43 -4.19 1.00
CA ILE A 395 24.03 -3.12 1.79
C ILE A 395 24.19 -3.54 3.26
N LYS A 396 23.28 -4.33 3.81
CA LYS A 396 23.41 -4.88 5.16
C LYS A 396 24.56 -5.88 5.25
N ARG A 397 24.74 -6.73 4.24
CA ARG A 397 25.83 -7.72 4.18
C ARG A 397 27.19 -7.06 4.08
N ASP A 398 27.31 -6.05 3.21
CA ASP A 398 28.61 -5.49 2.83
C ASP A 398 28.90 -4.15 3.53
N GLY A 399 27.90 -3.53 4.18
CA GLY A 399 27.93 -2.16 4.71
C GLY A 399 28.97 -1.87 5.78
N GLY A 400 29.21 -2.83 6.69
CA GLY A 400 30.13 -2.65 7.81
C GLY A 400 29.81 -1.39 8.63
N GLU A 401 30.85 -0.65 9.03
CA GLU A 401 30.73 0.58 9.85
C GLU A 401 30.02 1.74 9.12
N LEU A 402 29.79 1.66 7.80
CA LEU A 402 29.12 2.72 7.05
C LEU A 402 27.59 2.74 7.27
N VAL A 403 27.05 1.71 7.92
CA VAL A 403 25.61 1.45 7.98
C VAL A 403 25.16 1.15 9.41
N ASP A 404 24.08 1.82 9.85
CA ASP A 404 23.31 1.43 11.02
C ASP A 404 22.34 0.32 10.62
N VAL A 405 22.65 -0.92 11.03
CA VAL A 405 21.85 -2.11 10.69
C VAL A 405 20.43 -1.99 11.21
N SER A 406 20.21 -1.41 12.39
CA SER A 406 18.87 -1.31 12.99
C SER A 406 17.97 -0.37 12.20
N MET A 407 18.52 0.74 11.71
CA MET A 407 17.79 1.69 10.87
C MET A 407 17.56 1.13 9.47
N LEU A 408 18.50 0.33 8.94
CA LEU A 408 18.33 -0.36 7.66
C LEU A 408 17.24 -1.43 7.73
N GLU A 409 17.17 -2.20 8.82
CA GLU A 409 16.07 -3.15 9.06
C GLU A 409 14.72 -2.45 9.20
N ALA A 410 14.68 -1.27 9.82
CA ALA A 410 13.47 -0.45 9.87
C ALA A 410 13.05 0.07 8.48
N LEU A 411 14.02 0.47 7.64
CA LEU A 411 13.76 0.77 6.21
C LEU A 411 13.18 -0.45 5.47
N GLU A 412 13.77 -1.64 5.67
CA GLU A 412 13.25 -2.89 5.09
C GLU A 412 11.78 -3.12 5.48
N GLN A 413 11.42 -2.89 6.75
CA GLN A 413 10.04 -3.04 7.22
C GLN A 413 9.08 -2.05 6.53
N SER A 414 9.47 -0.78 6.38
CA SER A 414 8.66 0.22 5.65
C SER A 414 8.48 -0.16 4.17
N LEU A 415 9.55 -0.61 3.50
CA LEU A 415 9.49 -1.08 2.11
C LEU A 415 8.61 -2.33 1.96
N GLN A 416 8.65 -3.26 2.92
CA GLN A 416 7.77 -4.42 2.95
C GLN A 416 6.31 -4.02 3.12
N ALA A 417 6.00 -3.03 3.97
CA ALA A 417 4.65 -2.53 4.13
C ALA A 417 4.12 -1.92 2.81
N LEU A 418 4.93 -1.10 2.14
CA LEU A 418 4.60 -0.53 0.83
C LEU A 418 4.39 -1.61 -0.25
N LYS A 419 5.26 -2.61 -0.29
CA LYS A 419 5.13 -3.78 -1.18
C LYS A 419 3.84 -4.57 -0.92
N ARG A 420 3.49 -4.80 0.35
CA ARG A 420 2.25 -5.50 0.73
C ARG A 420 1.02 -4.71 0.31
N ASP A 421 0.99 -3.39 0.53
CA ASP A 421 -0.12 -2.53 0.10
C ASP A 421 -0.31 -2.58 -1.43
N ALA A 422 0.78 -2.44 -2.21
CA ALA A 422 0.73 -2.55 -3.67
C ALA A 422 0.18 -3.92 -4.11
N GLY A 423 0.64 -5.01 -3.49
CA GLY A 423 0.20 -6.38 -3.79
C GLY A 423 -1.28 -6.63 -3.46
N MET A 424 -1.75 -6.16 -2.31
CA MET A 424 -3.16 -6.27 -1.91
C MET A 424 -4.08 -5.53 -2.89
N ARG A 425 -3.68 -4.33 -3.32
CA ARG A 425 -4.43 -3.49 -4.26
C ARG A 425 -4.45 -4.04 -5.69
N LEU A 426 -3.43 -4.80 -6.08
CA LEU A 426 -3.41 -5.54 -7.35
C LEU A 426 -4.46 -6.66 -7.36
N GLY A 427 -4.55 -7.38 -6.25
CA GLY A 427 -5.49 -8.48 -6.07
C GLY A 427 -6.96 -8.06 -5.94
N SER A 428 -7.24 -6.80 -5.58
CA SER A 428 -8.60 -6.29 -5.34
C SER A 428 -9.35 -5.81 -6.60
N SER A 429 -8.91 -6.17 -7.81
CA SER A 429 -9.37 -5.64 -9.11
C SER A 429 -10.86 -5.91 -9.49
N VAL A 430 -11.70 -6.35 -8.55
CA VAL A 430 -13.08 -6.79 -8.83
C VAL A 430 -14.15 -5.72 -8.52
N GLU A 431 -13.87 -4.72 -7.68
CA GLU A 431 -14.83 -3.65 -7.35
C GLU A 431 -14.19 -2.26 -7.29
N PRO A 432 -14.93 -1.17 -7.60
CA PRO A 432 -14.43 0.19 -7.42
C PRO A 432 -14.16 0.42 -5.94
N GLU A 433 -12.89 0.65 -5.61
CA GLU A 433 -12.45 0.95 -4.25
C GLU A 433 -13.09 2.28 -3.80
N VAL A 434 -13.94 2.26 -2.76
CA VAL A 434 -14.42 3.50 -2.13
C VAL A 434 -13.24 4.14 -1.43
N LEU A 435 -12.67 5.17 -2.07
CA LEU A 435 -11.45 5.80 -1.58
C LEU A 435 -11.73 6.67 -0.33
N PRO A 436 -10.88 6.58 0.72
CA PRO A 436 -10.98 7.39 1.93
C PRO A 436 -10.36 8.78 1.76
N TYR A 437 -10.12 9.19 0.51
CA TYR A 437 -9.51 10.45 0.10
C TYR A 437 -10.37 11.12 -0.97
N THR A 438 -10.22 12.43 -1.12
CA THR A 438 -10.81 13.13 -2.27
C THR A 438 -9.92 12.94 -3.49
N SER A 439 -10.51 12.43 -4.57
CA SER A 439 -9.83 12.33 -5.86
C SER A 439 -9.35 13.69 -6.33
N SER A 440 -8.20 13.71 -7.00
CA SER A 440 -7.73 14.89 -7.71
C SER A 440 -8.81 15.41 -8.66
N LYS A 441 -9.05 16.72 -8.63
CA LYS A 441 -9.97 17.39 -9.56
C LYS A 441 -9.39 17.47 -10.98
N GLN A 442 -8.06 17.42 -11.12
CA GLN A 442 -7.39 17.36 -12.41
C GLN A 442 -7.09 15.90 -12.77
N PRO A 443 -7.39 15.47 -14.01
CA PRO A 443 -7.01 14.14 -14.47
C PRO A 443 -5.48 14.03 -14.44
N ARG A 444 -4.98 13.00 -13.75
CA ARG A 444 -3.55 12.67 -13.75
C ARG A 444 -3.22 11.95 -15.05
N GLU A 445 -2.13 12.36 -15.70
CA GLU A 445 -1.66 11.69 -16.90
C GLU A 445 -0.67 10.58 -16.51
N VAL A 446 -0.88 9.40 -17.10
CA VAL A 446 0.04 8.27 -17.00
C VAL A 446 0.98 8.31 -18.19
N ALA A 447 2.28 8.33 -17.92
CA ALA A 447 3.30 8.33 -18.93
C ALA A 447 4.23 7.14 -18.77
N TYR A 448 4.60 6.57 -19.90
CA TYR A 448 5.51 5.44 -19.98
C TYR A 448 6.83 5.91 -20.58
N LEU A 449 7.90 5.71 -19.83
CA LEU A 449 9.25 6.09 -20.22
C LEU A 449 9.90 4.97 -21.03
N ASP A 450 10.92 5.31 -21.83
CA ASP A 450 11.63 4.36 -22.71
C ASP A 450 12.24 3.17 -21.93
N ASN A 451 12.65 3.41 -20.68
CA ASN A 451 13.22 2.41 -19.78
C ASN A 451 12.15 1.51 -19.11
N GLY A 452 10.88 1.62 -19.52
CA GLY A 452 9.77 0.82 -18.98
C GLY A 452 9.27 1.30 -17.62
N GLN A 453 9.68 2.48 -17.16
CA GLN A 453 9.10 3.09 -15.97
C GLN A 453 7.76 3.76 -16.27
N ILE A 454 6.89 3.73 -15.28
CA ILE A 454 5.61 4.41 -15.31
C ILE A 454 5.69 5.60 -14.37
N VAL A 455 5.33 6.78 -14.87
CA VAL A 455 5.23 7.99 -14.09
C VAL A 455 3.81 8.53 -14.18
N VAL A 456 3.32 9.10 -13.08
CA VAL A 456 1.98 9.68 -12.99
C VAL A 456 2.12 11.09 -12.46
N GLY A 457 1.60 12.06 -13.20
CA GLY A 457 1.81 13.47 -12.88
C GLY A 457 0.73 14.41 -13.40
N ASP A 458 0.95 15.70 -13.14
CA ASP A 458 0.14 16.80 -13.66
C ASP A 458 0.61 17.19 -15.06
N ARG A 459 -0.26 17.07 -16.06
CA ARG A 459 0.02 17.64 -17.37
C ARG A 459 -0.21 19.15 -17.29
N VAL A 460 0.86 19.91 -17.49
CA VAL A 460 0.84 21.37 -17.57
C VAL A 460 1.38 21.81 -18.93
N GLU A 461 1.08 23.03 -19.32
CA GLU A 461 1.61 23.63 -20.54
C GLU A 461 2.48 24.82 -20.14
N ILE A 462 3.78 24.74 -20.45
CA ILE A 462 4.77 25.77 -20.17
C ILE A 462 5.40 26.19 -21.50
N ASP A 463 5.33 27.48 -21.83
CA ASP A 463 5.84 28.05 -23.09
C ASP A 463 5.31 27.32 -24.34
N GLY A 464 4.04 26.91 -24.31
CA GLY A 464 3.40 26.18 -25.42
C GLY A 464 3.88 24.74 -25.60
N ARG A 465 4.62 24.19 -24.62
CA ARG A 465 5.10 22.80 -24.63
C ARG A 465 4.45 22.03 -23.48
N PRO A 466 3.94 20.81 -23.74
CA PRO A 466 3.42 19.97 -22.67
C PRO A 466 4.56 19.51 -21.77
N GLN A 467 4.36 19.67 -20.47
CA GLN A 467 5.21 19.11 -19.42
C GLN A 467 4.37 18.24 -18.48
N LEU A 468 4.97 17.18 -17.97
CA LEU A 468 4.38 16.33 -16.94
C LEU A 468 5.13 16.56 -15.63
N GLU A 469 4.51 17.26 -14.68
CA GLU A 469 5.12 17.59 -13.40
C GLU A 469 4.85 16.51 -12.33
N ILE A 470 5.92 16.07 -11.66
CA ILE A 470 5.87 15.18 -10.51
C ILE A 470 6.16 16.01 -9.26
N ARG A 471 5.21 16.07 -8.33
CA ARG A 471 5.33 16.89 -7.12
C ARG A 471 5.81 16.09 -5.93
N ASN A 472 6.63 16.72 -5.11
CA ASN A 472 7.07 16.21 -3.83
C ASN A 472 5.86 16.03 -2.92
N LEU A 473 5.70 14.82 -2.39
CA LEU A 473 4.52 14.44 -1.62
C LEU A 473 4.38 15.15 -0.26
N VAL A 474 5.43 15.83 0.18
CA VAL A 474 5.54 16.49 1.48
C VAL A 474 5.36 18.00 1.35
N THR A 475 5.91 18.58 0.29
CA THR A 475 5.97 20.04 0.11
C THR A 475 5.08 20.55 -1.02
N GLY A 476 4.51 19.68 -1.85
CA GLY A 476 3.74 20.03 -3.05
C GLY A 476 4.56 20.69 -4.18
N LYS A 477 5.86 20.90 -3.97
CA LYS A 477 6.77 21.48 -4.96
C LYS A 477 7.08 20.47 -6.06
N VAL A 478 7.28 20.95 -7.29
CA VAL A 478 7.72 20.09 -8.40
C VAL A 478 9.09 19.50 -8.05
N THR A 479 9.18 18.18 -7.94
CA THR A 479 10.43 17.44 -7.71
C THR A 479 11.16 17.21 -9.03
N THR A 480 10.41 16.84 -10.07
CA THR A 480 10.91 16.60 -11.41
C THR A 480 9.78 16.85 -12.41
N HIS A 481 10.14 17.04 -13.68
CA HIS A 481 9.18 17.13 -14.78
C HIS A 481 9.67 16.26 -15.94
N PHE A 482 8.78 16.01 -16.90
CA PHE A 482 9.09 15.35 -18.17
C PHE A 482 8.56 16.20 -19.31
N GLU A 483 9.27 16.21 -20.43
CA GLU A 483 8.90 16.98 -21.62
C GLU A 483 8.35 16.05 -22.71
N TRP A 484 7.39 16.55 -23.48
CA TRP A 484 6.90 15.84 -24.66
C TRP A 484 7.84 16.05 -25.86
N VAL A 485 8.58 15.00 -26.22
CA VAL A 485 9.58 15.02 -27.31
C VAL A 485 9.31 13.82 -28.23
N ASP A 486 9.22 14.05 -29.55
CA ASP A 486 9.02 12.99 -30.56
C ASP A 486 7.83 12.05 -30.28
N GLY A 487 6.72 12.60 -29.77
CA GLY A 487 5.50 11.83 -29.49
C GLY A 487 5.55 10.97 -28.22
N ARG A 488 6.48 11.27 -27.30
CA ARG A 488 6.64 10.55 -26.02
C ARG A 488 7.12 11.47 -24.90
N TRP A 489 6.91 11.03 -23.67
CA TRP A 489 7.44 11.69 -22.47
C TRP A 489 8.91 11.31 -22.25
N ALA A 490 9.78 12.31 -22.12
CA ALA A 490 11.21 12.13 -21.88
C ALA A 490 11.68 12.99 -20.69
N PRO A 491 12.67 12.52 -19.91
CA PRO A 491 13.26 13.36 -18.87
C PRO A 491 13.89 14.61 -19.50
N PRO A 492 13.92 15.75 -18.80
CA PRO A 492 14.52 16.98 -19.31
C PRO A 492 15.97 16.71 -19.68
N LYS A 493 16.42 17.31 -20.79
CA LYS A 493 17.84 17.25 -21.16
C LYS A 493 18.63 17.82 -19.98
N PRO A 494 19.65 17.10 -19.48
CA PRO A 494 20.52 17.67 -18.46
C PRO A 494 21.04 19.01 -18.99
N PRO A 495 21.11 20.06 -18.16
CA PRO A 495 21.66 21.34 -18.59
C PRO A 495 23.02 21.05 -19.22
N ALA A 496 23.27 21.62 -20.42
CA ALA A 496 24.59 21.57 -21.05
C ALA A 496 25.60 21.91 -19.96
N PRO A 497 26.61 21.05 -19.68
CA PRO A 497 27.42 21.16 -18.48
C PRO A 497 27.93 22.59 -18.35
N VAL A 498 27.32 23.35 -17.42
CA VAL A 498 27.70 24.71 -17.11
C VAL A 498 29.02 24.55 -16.41
N GLY A 499 30.10 24.64 -17.19
CA GLY A 499 31.49 24.48 -16.77
C GLY A 499 31.58 23.66 -15.49
N SER A 500 31.54 22.34 -15.60
CA SER A 500 32.20 21.49 -14.62
C SER A 500 33.67 21.89 -14.69
N GLY A 501 34.01 23.00 -14.01
CA GLY A 501 35.35 23.28 -13.59
C GLY A 501 35.80 21.98 -12.98
N GLN A 502 36.82 21.41 -13.61
CA GLN A 502 37.44 20.14 -13.28
C GLN A 502 37.43 20.00 -11.76
N GLN A 503 36.42 19.32 -11.22
CA GLN A 503 36.53 18.75 -9.89
C GLN A 503 37.62 17.73 -10.11
N GLY A 504 38.83 18.10 -9.69
CA GLY A 504 40.03 17.41 -10.09
C GLY A 504 39.85 15.91 -9.87
N GLU A 505 39.80 15.17 -10.97
CA GLU A 505 40.49 13.88 -10.99
C GLU A 505 41.94 14.24 -10.67
N ALA A 506 42.27 14.30 -9.37
CA ALA A 506 43.64 14.20 -8.94
C ALA A 506 44.16 12.95 -9.62
N ALA A 507 45.09 13.12 -10.57
CA ALA A 507 45.63 12.04 -11.38
C ALA A 507 45.92 10.85 -10.46
N GLN A 508 45.08 9.82 -10.51
CA GLN A 508 45.22 8.69 -9.61
C GLN A 508 46.58 8.08 -9.92
N THR A 509 47.40 7.91 -8.88
CA THR A 509 48.72 7.32 -9.09
C THR A 509 48.55 5.92 -9.68
N LYS A 510 49.48 5.50 -10.54
CA LYS A 510 49.46 4.14 -11.12
C LYS A 510 49.29 3.06 -10.03
N ALA A 511 49.91 3.25 -8.87
CA ALA A 511 49.77 2.35 -7.72
C ALA A 511 48.33 2.27 -7.19
N ALA A 512 47.61 3.40 -7.10
CA ALA A 512 46.21 3.44 -6.69
C ALA A 512 45.29 2.75 -7.71
N LEU A 513 45.51 2.97 -9.01
CA LEU A 513 44.79 2.29 -10.08
C LEU A 513 45.00 0.77 -10.06
N VAL A 514 46.24 0.32 -9.86
CA VAL A 514 46.55 -1.11 -9.73
C VAL A 514 45.92 -1.71 -8.48
N ALA A 515 45.92 -1.01 -7.35
CA ALA A 515 45.26 -1.47 -6.12
C ALA A 515 43.72 -1.60 -6.32
N LYS A 516 43.08 -0.62 -6.97
CA LYS A 516 41.65 -0.70 -7.33
C LYS A 516 41.38 -1.87 -8.28
N ALA A 517 42.24 -2.07 -9.29
CA ALA A 517 42.11 -3.18 -10.21
C ALA A 517 42.23 -4.55 -9.52
N VAL A 518 43.13 -4.71 -8.55
CA VAL A 518 43.23 -5.93 -7.74
C VAL A 518 41.95 -6.18 -6.93
N ALA A 519 41.38 -5.13 -6.33
CA ALA A 519 40.13 -5.25 -5.56
C ALA A 519 38.94 -5.66 -6.45
N VAL A 520 38.80 -5.05 -7.63
CA VAL A 520 37.74 -5.38 -8.59
C VAL A 520 37.91 -6.80 -9.13
N LEU A 521 39.14 -7.22 -9.43
CA LEU A 521 39.43 -8.61 -9.82
C LEU A 521 39.12 -9.61 -8.71
N ALA A 522 39.36 -9.25 -7.44
CA ALA A 522 39.00 -10.09 -6.30
C ALA A 522 37.47 -10.19 -6.11
N ALA A 523 36.72 -9.13 -6.45
CA ALA A 523 35.26 -9.09 -6.40
C ALA A 523 34.57 -9.86 -7.54
N ASP A 524 35.29 -10.21 -8.61
CA ASP A 524 34.74 -10.85 -9.81
C ASP A 524 33.94 -12.15 -9.53
N LYS A 525 34.53 -13.07 -8.77
CA LYS A 525 33.86 -14.32 -8.36
C LYS A 525 32.67 -14.09 -7.42
N PRO A 526 32.79 -13.26 -6.36
CA PRO A 526 31.64 -12.84 -5.56
C PRO A 526 30.48 -12.26 -6.39
N VAL A 527 30.75 -11.33 -7.31
CA VAL A 527 29.74 -10.73 -8.19
C VAL A 527 29.04 -11.80 -9.03
N GLN A 528 29.82 -12.73 -9.60
CA GLN A 528 29.29 -13.88 -10.32
C GLN A 528 28.35 -14.72 -9.42
N ALA A 529 28.76 -15.05 -8.20
CA ALA A 529 27.96 -15.87 -7.30
C ALA A 529 26.65 -15.17 -6.90
N THR A 530 26.69 -13.85 -6.64
CA THR A 530 25.49 -13.05 -6.35
C THR A 530 24.56 -13.00 -7.56
N ALA A 531 25.08 -12.86 -8.78
CA ALA A 531 24.29 -12.91 -10.00
C ALA A 531 23.58 -14.27 -10.21
N GLU A 532 24.27 -15.38 -9.92
CA GLU A 532 23.69 -16.74 -9.96
C GLU A 532 22.61 -16.93 -8.88
N GLN A 533 22.83 -16.38 -7.68
CA GLN A 533 21.83 -16.40 -6.60
C GLN A 533 20.56 -15.62 -6.97
N TYR A 534 20.70 -14.43 -7.52
CA TYR A 534 19.59 -13.62 -8.02
C TYR A 534 18.77 -14.35 -9.09
N LEU A 535 19.45 -15.04 -10.01
CA LEU A 535 18.80 -15.89 -11.00
C LEU A 535 17.98 -17.01 -10.32
N ALA A 536 18.57 -17.72 -9.35
CA ALA A 536 17.90 -18.80 -8.63
C ALA A 536 16.69 -18.32 -7.80
N GLN A 537 16.72 -17.06 -7.36
CA GLN A 537 15.63 -16.43 -6.60
C GLN A 537 14.57 -15.76 -7.49
N HIS A 538 14.74 -15.77 -8.81
CA HIS A 538 13.87 -15.09 -9.77
C HIS A 538 13.62 -13.60 -9.42
N VAL A 539 14.67 -12.89 -9.02
CA VAL A 539 14.58 -11.44 -8.73
C VAL A 539 14.30 -10.64 -10.01
N SER A 540 13.88 -9.38 -9.86
CA SER A 540 13.70 -8.48 -11.01
C SER A 540 15.00 -8.36 -11.81
N HIS A 541 14.89 -8.42 -13.15
CA HIS A 541 16.04 -8.26 -14.04
C HIS A 541 16.78 -6.95 -13.83
N ARG A 542 16.09 -5.88 -13.39
CA ARG A 542 16.69 -4.57 -13.10
C ARG A 542 17.80 -4.66 -12.05
N VAL A 543 17.65 -5.54 -11.05
CA VAL A 543 18.66 -5.75 -10.00
C VAL A 543 19.86 -6.50 -10.56
N LEU A 544 19.62 -7.55 -11.34
CA LEU A 544 20.67 -8.34 -11.97
C LEU A 544 21.47 -7.52 -12.99
N GLU A 545 20.79 -6.77 -13.85
CA GLU A 545 21.41 -5.88 -14.83
C GLU A 545 22.26 -4.83 -14.14
N ARG A 546 21.76 -4.17 -13.08
CA ARG A 546 22.55 -3.18 -12.34
C ARG A 546 23.82 -3.76 -11.75
N LEU A 547 23.76 -4.94 -11.14
CA LEU A 547 24.92 -5.64 -10.59
C LEU A 547 25.96 -5.95 -11.68
N VAL A 548 25.51 -6.58 -12.77
CA VAL A 548 26.40 -7.05 -13.85
C VAL A 548 26.96 -5.88 -14.65
N ASP A 549 26.11 -4.92 -15.03
CA ASP A 549 26.50 -3.75 -15.82
C ASP A 549 27.39 -2.80 -15.02
N GLY A 550 27.16 -2.67 -13.70
CA GLY A 550 28.03 -1.94 -12.80
C GLY A 550 29.45 -2.52 -12.77
N HIS A 551 29.57 -3.85 -12.64
CA HIS A 551 30.86 -4.54 -12.65
C HIS A 551 31.57 -4.44 -14.01
N ILE A 552 30.83 -4.61 -15.11
CA ILE A 552 31.37 -4.41 -16.48
C ILE A 552 31.88 -2.98 -16.65
N ALA A 553 31.11 -1.98 -16.24
CA ALA A 553 31.49 -0.58 -16.36
C ALA A 553 32.75 -0.25 -15.53
N GLU A 554 32.91 -0.87 -14.36
CA GLU A 554 34.10 -0.68 -13.53
C GLU A 554 35.34 -1.36 -14.14
N LEU A 555 35.21 -2.58 -14.67
CA LEU A 555 36.26 -3.24 -15.43
C LEU A 555 36.65 -2.44 -16.68
N GLN A 556 35.66 -1.85 -17.39
CA GLN A 556 35.90 -1.00 -18.55
C GLN A 556 36.70 0.25 -18.17
N ARG A 557 36.26 1.00 -17.15
CA ARG A 557 36.98 2.20 -16.66
C ARG A 557 38.43 1.87 -16.29
N LEU A 558 38.66 0.75 -15.62
CA LEU A 558 40.01 0.31 -15.26
C LEU A 558 40.84 -0.13 -16.47
N SER A 559 40.21 -0.80 -17.44
CA SER A 559 40.86 -1.18 -18.70
C SER A 559 41.31 0.05 -19.48
N ASP A 560 40.47 1.07 -19.58
CA ASP A 560 40.77 2.33 -20.27
C ASP A 560 41.89 3.09 -19.53
N SER A 561 41.81 3.17 -18.19
CA SER A 561 42.82 3.84 -17.35
C SER A 561 44.19 3.14 -17.37
N LEU A 562 44.22 1.83 -17.67
CA LEU A 562 45.43 1.00 -17.72
C LEU A 562 45.78 0.54 -19.15
N GLN A 563 45.29 1.26 -20.17
CA GLN A 563 45.44 0.86 -21.58
C GLN A 563 46.90 0.65 -21.99
N ASP A 564 47.81 1.52 -21.53
CA ASP A 564 49.24 1.47 -21.85
C ASP A 564 50.04 0.54 -20.91
N ASP A 565 49.37 -0.09 -19.93
CA ASP A 565 50.01 -1.01 -19.01
C ASP A 565 49.94 -2.46 -19.54
N ALA A 566 51.11 -3.04 -19.78
CA ALA A 566 51.30 -4.44 -20.14
C ALA A 566 51.44 -5.37 -18.92
N GLY A 567 51.34 -4.82 -17.70
CA GLY A 567 51.44 -5.57 -16.46
C GLY A 567 50.35 -6.63 -16.28
N PHE A 568 50.64 -7.62 -15.43
CA PHE A 568 49.75 -8.76 -15.17
C PHE A 568 48.32 -8.34 -14.78
N THR A 569 48.19 -7.34 -13.90
CA THR A 569 46.90 -6.84 -13.43
C THR A 569 46.07 -6.24 -14.57
N ALA A 570 46.67 -5.40 -15.42
CA ALA A 570 45.99 -4.80 -16.57
C ALA A 570 45.55 -5.86 -17.59
N ARG A 571 46.39 -6.86 -17.84
CA ARG A 571 46.02 -8.02 -18.68
C ARG A 571 44.84 -8.79 -18.08
N LYS A 572 44.83 -9.03 -16.77
CA LYS A 572 43.73 -9.74 -16.08
C LYS A 572 42.42 -8.97 -16.12
N VAL A 573 42.44 -7.64 -15.97
CA VAL A 573 41.25 -6.79 -16.14
C VAL A 573 40.68 -6.95 -17.55
N ARG A 574 41.52 -6.87 -18.59
CA ARG A 574 41.10 -7.06 -19.99
C ARG A 574 40.54 -8.47 -20.25
N GLU A 575 41.16 -9.51 -19.68
CA GLU A 575 40.68 -10.89 -19.79
C GLU A 575 39.29 -11.06 -19.17
N GLN A 576 39.04 -10.50 -17.99
CA GLN A 576 37.71 -10.57 -17.36
C GLN A 576 36.68 -9.74 -18.10
N LEU A 577 37.02 -8.51 -18.49
CA LEU A 577 36.16 -7.64 -19.27
C LEU A 577 35.69 -8.31 -20.58
N ALA A 578 36.56 -9.08 -21.23
CA ALA A 578 36.21 -9.84 -22.44
C ALA A 578 35.27 -11.03 -22.19
N ALA A 579 35.27 -11.61 -20.99
CA ALA A 579 34.41 -12.76 -20.65
C ALA A 579 32.99 -12.36 -20.23
N TRP A 580 32.83 -11.19 -19.61
CA TRP A 580 31.55 -10.74 -19.05
C TRP A 580 30.40 -10.54 -20.06
N PRO A 581 30.60 -10.10 -21.30
CA PRO A 581 29.50 -9.95 -22.26
C PRO A 581 28.71 -11.24 -22.49
N GLU A 582 29.40 -12.37 -22.73
CA GLU A 582 28.75 -13.67 -22.92
C GLU A 582 28.12 -14.20 -21.62
N ARG A 583 28.75 -13.89 -20.48
CA ARG A 583 28.22 -14.24 -19.17
C ARG A 583 26.92 -13.51 -18.85
N ARG A 584 26.92 -12.18 -19.05
CA ARG A 584 25.74 -11.32 -18.97
C ARG A 584 24.64 -11.87 -19.86
N ARG A 585 24.98 -12.21 -21.11
CA ARG A 585 24.04 -12.81 -22.07
C ARG A 585 23.39 -14.07 -21.53
N THR A 586 24.20 -15.00 -21.02
CA THR A 586 23.72 -16.26 -20.45
C THR A 586 22.79 -16.02 -19.26
N LEU A 587 23.20 -15.16 -18.32
CA LEU A 587 22.42 -14.83 -17.12
C LEU A 587 21.06 -14.22 -17.48
N LEU A 588 21.02 -13.23 -18.37
CA LEU A 588 19.79 -12.55 -18.76
C LEU A 588 18.85 -13.46 -19.56
N VAL A 589 19.38 -14.26 -20.50
CA VAL A 589 18.56 -15.25 -21.23
C VAL A 589 17.92 -16.22 -20.24
N GLN A 590 18.67 -16.73 -19.27
CA GLN A 590 18.14 -17.65 -18.26
C GLN A 590 17.09 -16.99 -17.37
N LEU A 591 17.33 -15.76 -16.92
CA LEU A 591 16.40 -15.03 -16.07
C LEU A 591 15.10 -14.76 -16.81
N PHE A 592 15.17 -14.17 -18.01
CA PHE A 592 13.99 -13.86 -18.80
C PHE A 592 13.22 -15.12 -19.20
N ALA A 593 13.89 -16.22 -19.55
CA ALA A 593 13.23 -17.48 -19.88
C ALA A 593 12.41 -18.08 -18.71
N GLN A 594 12.70 -17.69 -17.47
CA GLN A 594 12.10 -18.26 -16.25
C GLN A 594 11.35 -17.21 -15.41
N THR A 595 11.33 -15.95 -15.83
CA THR A 595 10.72 -14.86 -15.04
C THR A 595 9.23 -15.09 -14.84
N ARG A 596 8.77 -14.80 -13.62
CA ARG A 596 7.34 -14.71 -13.28
C ARG A 596 6.76 -13.34 -13.60
N PHE A 597 7.63 -12.39 -13.94
CA PHE A 597 7.32 -10.99 -14.18
C PHE A 597 7.79 -10.59 -15.59
N PRO A 598 7.18 -11.12 -16.67
CA PRO A 598 7.58 -10.79 -18.02
C PRO A 598 7.19 -9.36 -18.41
N ASP A 599 8.06 -8.63 -19.09
CA ASP A 599 7.83 -7.26 -19.52
C ASP A 599 8.37 -6.97 -20.93
N ALA A 600 8.23 -5.73 -21.40
CA ALA A 600 8.71 -5.30 -22.71
C ALA A 600 10.23 -5.45 -22.88
N GLN A 601 11.01 -5.28 -21.81
CA GLN A 601 12.46 -5.39 -21.87
C GLN A 601 12.89 -6.85 -22.03
N ALA A 602 12.29 -7.76 -21.26
CA ALA A 602 12.49 -9.20 -21.39
C ALA A 602 12.14 -9.69 -22.81
N LEU A 603 11.02 -9.19 -23.34
CA LEU A 603 10.56 -9.48 -24.70
C LEU A 603 11.57 -9.01 -25.75
N ARG A 604 11.96 -7.74 -25.70
CA ARG A 604 12.96 -7.16 -26.60
C ARG A 604 14.28 -7.90 -26.53
N TYR A 605 14.78 -8.15 -25.32
CA TYR A 605 16.07 -8.79 -25.13
C TYR A 605 16.10 -10.18 -25.76
N LEU A 606 15.12 -11.04 -25.46
CA LEU A 606 15.06 -12.38 -26.06
C LEU A 606 14.85 -12.34 -27.58
N HIS A 607 14.15 -11.33 -28.10
CA HIS A 607 14.01 -11.10 -29.54
C HIS A 607 15.36 -10.74 -30.19
N GLU A 608 16.11 -9.80 -29.62
CA GLU A 608 17.46 -9.41 -30.08
C GLU A 608 18.45 -10.58 -30.05
N GLN A 609 18.28 -11.51 -29.10
CA GLN A 609 19.04 -12.76 -29.05
C GLN A 609 18.60 -13.79 -30.11
N ASN A 610 17.60 -13.48 -30.94
CA ASN A 610 16.95 -14.38 -31.91
C ASN A 610 16.41 -15.66 -31.25
N LEU A 611 15.94 -15.57 -30.00
CA LEU A 611 15.47 -16.72 -29.22
C LEU A 611 13.95 -16.83 -29.13
N LEU A 612 13.21 -15.99 -29.86
CA LEU A 612 11.75 -16.00 -29.84
C LEU A 612 11.17 -16.40 -31.18
N LYS A 613 10.06 -17.14 -31.09
CA LYS A 613 9.08 -17.28 -32.16
C LYS A 613 7.75 -16.73 -31.65
N ILE A 614 7.13 -15.87 -32.44
CA ILE A 614 5.88 -15.20 -32.08
C ILE A 614 4.83 -15.54 -33.13
N ASP A 615 3.73 -16.15 -32.69
CA ASP A 615 2.65 -16.63 -33.56
C ASP A 615 1.34 -15.93 -33.16
N TYR A 616 0.63 -15.30 -34.11
CA TYR A 616 -0.71 -14.74 -33.87
C TYR A 616 -1.73 -15.88 -33.71
N THR A 617 -2.59 -15.79 -32.70
CA THR A 617 -3.60 -16.84 -32.41
C THR A 617 -4.78 -16.84 -33.38
N GLY A 618 -4.87 -15.83 -34.25
CA GLY A 618 -5.60 -15.90 -35.52
C GLY A 618 -6.92 -15.14 -35.60
N LYS A 619 -7.68 -14.98 -34.52
CA LYS A 619 -8.94 -14.22 -34.56
C LYS A 619 -9.10 -13.31 -33.35
N ARG A 620 -9.41 -12.04 -33.63
CA ARG A 620 -9.83 -11.09 -32.61
C ARG A 620 -11.09 -11.52 -31.88
N HIS A 621 -11.00 -11.55 -30.55
CA HIS A 621 -12.06 -12.00 -29.66
C HIS A 621 -12.86 -10.82 -29.11
N PRO A 622 -14.21 -10.91 -29.03
CA PRO A 622 -15.01 -9.91 -28.34
C PRO A 622 -14.80 -9.98 -26.83
N TYR A 623 -14.88 -8.83 -26.15
CA TYR A 623 -14.76 -8.68 -24.70
C TYR A 623 -15.77 -7.66 -24.18
N ARG A 624 -16.03 -7.66 -22.87
CA ARG A 624 -17.12 -6.89 -22.22
C ARG A 624 -17.18 -5.43 -22.70
N ASP A 625 -16.03 -4.77 -22.81
CA ASP A 625 -15.91 -3.36 -23.20
C ASP A 625 -15.05 -3.16 -24.47
N GLY A 626 -15.04 -4.13 -25.40
CA GLY A 626 -14.29 -4.03 -26.65
C GLY A 626 -13.90 -5.37 -27.25
N SER A 627 -12.64 -5.51 -27.61
CA SER A 627 -12.10 -6.75 -28.19
C SER A 627 -10.63 -6.93 -27.87
N PHE A 628 -10.08 -8.12 -28.10
CA PHE A 628 -8.65 -8.39 -27.88
C PHE A 628 -8.04 -9.36 -28.89
N ASP A 629 -6.72 -9.26 -29.04
CA ASP A 629 -5.85 -10.18 -29.76
C ASP A 629 -4.82 -10.82 -28.82
N ASP A 630 -4.47 -12.08 -29.08
CA ASP A 630 -3.39 -12.79 -28.39
C ASP A 630 -2.29 -13.20 -29.38
N TYR A 631 -1.03 -13.12 -28.92
CA TYR A 631 0.14 -13.64 -29.61
C TYR A 631 0.87 -14.61 -28.70
N GLU A 632 1.09 -15.84 -29.17
CA GLU A 632 1.86 -16.84 -28.44
C GLU A 632 3.35 -16.59 -28.63
N ILE A 633 4.09 -16.46 -27.52
CA ILE A 633 5.54 -16.22 -27.54
C ILE A 633 6.26 -17.47 -27.03
N ARG A 634 7.04 -18.08 -27.93
CA ARG A 634 7.74 -19.34 -27.73
C ARG A 634 9.24 -19.11 -27.67
N LEU A 635 9.87 -19.62 -26.61
CA LEU A 635 11.31 -19.65 -26.44
C LEU A 635 11.92 -20.78 -27.26
N LEU A 636 12.86 -20.43 -28.14
CA LEU A 636 13.65 -21.34 -28.95
C LEU A 636 14.84 -21.88 -28.14
N LYS A 637 15.33 -23.09 -28.49
CA LYS A 637 16.56 -23.62 -27.85
C LYS A 637 17.79 -22.95 -28.43
N LYS A 638 17.78 -22.65 -29.73
CA LYS A 638 18.82 -21.92 -30.46
C LYS A 638 18.18 -21.01 -31.52
N PRO A 639 18.89 -19.94 -31.94
CA PRO A 639 18.44 -19.12 -33.05
C PRO A 639 18.12 -19.94 -34.31
N GLY A 640 16.97 -19.65 -34.93
CA GLY A 640 16.52 -20.31 -36.16
C GLY A 640 15.74 -21.63 -35.96
N ASP A 641 15.56 -22.12 -34.73
CA ASP A 641 14.72 -23.30 -34.48
C ASP A 641 13.25 -23.03 -34.85
N SER A 642 12.56 -24.04 -35.40
CA SER A 642 11.15 -23.94 -35.80
C SER A 642 10.15 -24.24 -34.68
N ARG A 643 10.62 -24.86 -33.58
CA ARG A 643 9.82 -25.26 -32.41
C ARG A 643 10.39 -24.63 -31.14
N GLY A 644 9.51 -24.12 -30.30
CA GLY A 644 9.86 -23.52 -29.02
C GLY A 644 8.88 -23.83 -27.90
N LYS A 645 9.33 -23.66 -26.65
CA LYS A 645 8.50 -23.77 -25.44
C LYS A 645 7.66 -22.49 -25.30
N LEU A 646 6.34 -22.62 -25.20
CA LEU A 646 5.48 -21.46 -24.89
C LEU A 646 5.84 -20.91 -23.51
N ILE A 647 6.31 -19.66 -23.46
CA ILE A 647 6.69 -19.00 -22.21
C ILE A 647 5.73 -17.87 -21.85
N TRP A 648 5.26 -17.10 -22.83
CA TRP A 648 4.40 -15.94 -22.60
C TRP A 648 3.28 -15.84 -23.64
N VAL A 649 2.31 -14.99 -23.32
CA VAL A 649 1.27 -14.53 -24.25
C VAL A 649 1.23 -13.01 -24.21
N ALA A 650 1.38 -12.36 -25.36
CA ALA A 650 1.14 -10.92 -25.49
C ALA A 650 -0.33 -10.67 -25.83
N HIS A 651 -1.00 -9.85 -25.03
CA HIS A 651 -2.43 -9.60 -25.08
C HIS A 651 -2.68 -8.12 -25.36
N PHE A 652 -3.47 -7.82 -26.39
CA PHE A 652 -3.76 -6.45 -26.83
C PHE A 652 -5.25 -6.18 -26.81
N HIS A 653 -5.67 -5.16 -26.07
CA HIS A 653 -7.06 -4.70 -26.03
C HIS A 653 -7.31 -3.60 -27.06
N TYR A 654 -8.50 -3.63 -27.63
CA TYR A 654 -8.98 -2.70 -28.63
C TYR A 654 -10.37 -2.19 -28.25
N PRO A 655 -10.68 -0.91 -28.52
CA PRO A 655 -11.98 -0.33 -28.21
C PRO A 655 -13.10 -0.96 -29.05
N ARG A 656 -12.79 -1.42 -30.26
CA ARG A 656 -13.74 -2.05 -31.19
C ARG A 656 -13.09 -3.14 -32.03
N GLN A 657 -13.91 -4.07 -32.51
CA GLN A 657 -13.46 -5.25 -33.26
C GLN A 657 -12.72 -4.90 -34.56
N ASP A 658 -13.05 -3.79 -35.20
CA ASP A 658 -12.47 -3.28 -36.45
C ASP A 658 -11.27 -2.33 -36.24
N THR A 659 -10.83 -2.09 -35.00
CA THR A 659 -9.71 -1.18 -34.72
C THR A 659 -8.42 -1.71 -35.37
N PRO A 660 -7.59 -0.90 -36.04
CA PRO A 660 -6.32 -1.37 -36.59
C PRO A 660 -5.44 -2.05 -35.52
N ALA A 661 -4.73 -3.13 -35.88
CA ALA A 661 -3.91 -3.92 -34.94
C ALA A 661 -2.83 -3.08 -34.23
N THR A 662 -2.35 -2.01 -34.86
CA THR A 662 -1.36 -1.07 -34.31
C THR A 662 -1.95 -0.01 -33.38
N GLN A 663 -3.28 0.08 -33.27
CA GLN A 663 -4.01 1.07 -32.46
C GLN A 663 -4.68 0.43 -31.24
N PHE A 664 -3.99 -0.50 -30.59
CA PHE A 664 -4.45 -1.05 -29.32
C PHE A 664 -4.46 0.03 -28.24
N THR A 665 -5.43 -0.05 -27.32
CA THR A 665 -5.51 0.86 -26.17
C THR A 665 -4.60 0.42 -25.03
N VAL A 666 -4.45 -0.90 -24.86
CA VAL A 666 -3.61 -1.50 -23.83
C VAL A 666 -2.95 -2.75 -24.36
N GLY A 667 -1.64 -2.88 -24.21
CA GLY A 667 -0.90 -4.09 -24.49
C GLY A 667 -0.24 -4.61 -23.21
N HIS A 668 -0.30 -5.91 -22.95
CA HIS A 668 0.44 -6.49 -21.83
C HIS A 668 0.92 -7.92 -22.09
N LEU A 669 1.96 -8.30 -21.35
CA LEU A 669 2.60 -9.61 -21.38
C LEU A 669 2.24 -10.39 -20.12
N LYS A 670 1.78 -11.63 -20.29
CA LYS A 670 1.47 -12.56 -19.18
C LYS A 670 2.22 -13.87 -19.37
N THR A 671 2.49 -14.57 -18.27
CA THR A 671 3.08 -15.92 -18.38
C THR A 671 2.10 -16.89 -19.03
N ALA A 672 2.61 -17.90 -19.74
CA ALA A 672 1.78 -18.91 -20.37
C ALA A 672 0.93 -19.70 -19.34
N GLN A 673 1.38 -19.81 -18.09
CA GLN A 673 0.64 -20.45 -17.01
C GLN A 673 -0.58 -19.62 -16.58
N GLN A 674 -0.44 -18.28 -16.57
CA GLN A 674 -1.51 -17.36 -16.17
C GLN A 674 -2.56 -17.12 -17.26
N ARG A 675 -2.36 -17.63 -18.49
CA ARG A 675 -3.25 -17.34 -19.63
C ARG A 675 -4.71 -17.74 -19.42
N SER A 676 -4.94 -18.74 -18.57
CA SER A 676 -6.27 -19.30 -18.29
C SER A 676 -6.87 -18.80 -16.97
N TYR A 677 -6.18 -17.91 -16.24
CA TYR A 677 -6.68 -17.43 -14.96
C TYR A 677 -7.84 -16.47 -15.20
N GLY A 678 -9.00 -16.81 -14.65
CA GLY A 678 -10.18 -15.96 -14.65
C GLY A 678 -10.30 -15.15 -13.36
N PRO A 679 -11.42 -14.41 -13.20
CA PRO A 679 -11.66 -13.59 -12.02
C PRO A 679 -11.63 -14.38 -10.70
N ALA A 680 -12.04 -15.66 -10.70
CA ALA A 680 -12.03 -16.50 -9.50
C ALA A 680 -10.59 -16.84 -9.06
N GLU A 681 -9.71 -17.21 -10.00
CA GLU A 681 -8.30 -17.48 -9.71
C GLU A 681 -7.55 -16.21 -9.29
N GLU A 682 -7.87 -15.05 -9.86
CA GLU A 682 -7.31 -13.76 -9.43
C GLU A 682 -7.65 -13.45 -7.96
N VAL A 683 -8.88 -13.72 -7.53
CA VAL A 683 -9.30 -13.56 -6.12
C VAL A 683 -8.55 -14.51 -5.19
N GLU A 684 -8.30 -15.75 -5.60
CA GLU A 684 -7.53 -16.71 -4.79
C GLU A 684 -6.05 -16.33 -4.70
N LEU A 685 -5.44 -15.85 -5.80
CA LEU A 685 -4.08 -15.31 -5.79
C LEU A 685 -3.97 -14.08 -4.88
N ALA A 686 -4.95 -13.18 -4.93
CA ALA A 686 -5.00 -11.98 -4.11
C ALA A 686 -4.92 -12.28 -2.61
N LYS A 687 -5.66 -13.31 -2.15
CA LYS A 687 -5.62 -13.79 -0.76
C LYS A 687 -4.24 -14.28 -0.32
N LEU A 688 -3.42 -14.74 -1.28
CA LEU A 688 -2.05 -15.18 -1.07
C LEU A 688 -1.01 -14.07 -1.29
N GLY A 689 -1.45 -12.83 -1.53
CA GLY A 689 -0.57 -11.70 -1.88
C GLY A 689 0.09 -11.84 -3.25
N GLN A 690 -0.51 -12.64 -4.14
CA GLN A 690 -0.10 -12.85 -5.53
C GLN A 690 -1.14 -12.23 -6.47
N TRP A 691 -0.77 -12.02 -7.73
CA TRP A 691 -1.71 -11.54 -8.76
C TRP A 691 -1.31 -12.10 -10.12
N VAL A 692 -2.20 -11.92 -11.11
CA VAL A 692 -1.86 -12.15 -12.51
C VAL A 692 -0.95 -10.99 -12.96
N HIS A 693 0.30 -11.32 -13.25
CA HIS A 693 1.26 -10.36 -13.76
C HIS A 693 0.87 -9.87 -15.16
N ARG A 694 0.94 -8.56 -15.37
CA ARG A 694 0.63 -7.88 -16.63
C ARG A 694 1.77 -6.90 -16.95
N GLY A 695 2.80 -7.37 -17.65
CA GLY A 695 3.91 -6.51 -18.06
C GLY A 695 3.48 -5.56 -19.17
N PRO A 696 3.52 -4.23 -18.99
CA PRO A 696 3.03 -3.28 -19.98
C PRO A 696 3.80 -3.39 -21.30
N LEU A 697 3.08 -3.26 -22.43
CA LEU A 697 3.63 -3.23 -23.78
C LEU A 697 3.11 -2.00 -24.52
N LEU A 698 4.01 -1.07 -24.84
CA LEU A 698 3.72 0.06 -25.72
C LEU A 698 3.95 -0.30 -27.18
N TYR A 699 3.22 0.33 -28.09
CA TYR A 699 3.40 0.11 -29.52
C TYR A 699 4.84 0.39 -29.97
N SER A 700 5.44 1.49 -29.50
CA SER A 700 6.85 1.82 -29.77
C SER A 700 7.82 0.74 -29.29
N GLN A 701 7.44 -0.03 -28.27
CA GLN A 701 8.28 -1.09 -27.73
C GLN A 701 8.18 -2.38 -28.55
N VAL A 702 7.01 -2.68 -29.12
CA VAL A 702 6.74 -3.99 -29.75
C VAL A 702 6.58 -3.95 -31.26
N LYS A 703 6.49 -2.77 -31.90
CA LYS A 703 6.29 -2.64 -33.35
C LYS A 703 7.33 -3.37 -34.21
N ASP A 704 8.57 -3.51 -33.71
CA ASP A 704 9.68 -4.14 -34.42
C ASP A 704 9.92 -5.60 -33.95
N ILE A 705 9.04 -6.12 -33.08
CA ILE A 705 9.12 -7.45 -32.48
C ILE A 705 7.90 -8.29 -32.86
N ILE A 706 6.71 -7.70 -32.74
CA ILE A 706 5.43 -8.33 -33.02
C ILE A 706 4.95 -7.84 -34.39
N ALA A 707 4.75 -8.78 -35.31
CA ALA A 707 4.13 -8.49 -36.59
C ALA A 707 2.62 -8.29 -36.39
N PHE A 708 2.19 -7.03 -36.27
CA PHE A 708 0.79 -6.66 -36.26
C PHE A 708 0.22 -6.84 -37.67
N LEU A 709 -0.66 -7.83 -37.82
CA LEU A 709 -1.31 -8.19 -39.08
C LEU A 709 -2.64 -7.47 -39.30
#